data_AF-A7NL98-F1
#
_entry.id   AF-A7NL98-F1
#
_cell.length_a   1.000
_cell.length_b   1.000
_cell.length_c   1.000
_cell.angle_alpha   90.00
_cell.angle_beta   90.00
_cell.angle_gamma   90.00
#
_symmetry.space_group_name_H-M   'P 1'
#
loop_
_entity.id
_entity.type
_entity.pdbx_description
1 polymer ?
#
loop_
_entity_poly.entity_id
_entity_poly.type
_entity_poly.pdbx_seq_one_letter_code
_entity_poly.pdbx_strand_id
1 'polypeptide(L)'
;MHRMTHPQRTWLITGCASGFGARLAQRLIERGERVAATDRSVDLLTRLHSDDPARLLCLAMDVTDPDAIRRAVRTAVAHFGRIDVLVNNAGLGHGGPLEEAKLEDIRRLFDVNIIGMILVTQAVLPHMRNAGRGHIINLSSDSGVVGFPFQGIYTATKHAVEGFSDCLYQEVTPFGIHVSVIQPCGMFKTDMPASTITAARAAMRPDSPYYARAVRMAEALAAAWEQSSDPQEVVDAIIETADANSPPLRRRVGPPERTGLVGLRHRMPHEEFVRFIASVTGDGATRPAMPKGRVDGGRLVVRTLREAGVTHAFTIVGGHNYHLINACREEGIRVIDVRNEMHAAHMADAYARFTRRPALLTVDAAPGLVNAVAGIEVAYEAQVPMIIACAQGSLEGRDIGVMQAIDQVRLMRPITKWQRTCFDVRRLPEYTAAAVRHATTGRPGPAFLDFPLEVMHAVIEEDTVTFPRHYRVTVGPPGDPALVRQALDVIRKARRPLLIVGSGVWWARGEEELRRFVETTGIPVLSRNLARGIIPDDHPLSAGFYPTPAAMADAFLVIGTRLDWTIGYGRFPLFSMDAPVVQVDIHPESIGKTRPIDLGIVGDAAQVLRQLNELVAEGSDWAMEKEWSHIAHGSIGAMRAETAAAADLAARDPARPMHSIQLMQALADCLPRDTIKIVDGGYSAAFAIQYLDACVPGGVTWVGSTGHIGVGLGFAIGAKLAHPDHPVVAIMGDGAFGLCGMEFDTAVRHHLPMIVVIANDAGWGETRDGQRRRWGDAAVIGTNLGPTRYDELARALGGYGERVERPEAIAPAIRRAFDSGLPAIVDVRTDPEQRSAAVTGLPWIVE
;
A
#
# COMPACT_ATOMS: atom_id res chain seq x y z
N MET A 1 -64.24 -0.45 -15.21
CA MET A 1 -63.65 0.89 -15.04
C MET A 1 -64.49 1.66 -14.02
N HIS A 2 -64.28 1.40 -12.72
CA HIS A 2 -64.93 2.12 -11.62
C HIS A 2 -63.93 3.14 -11.08
N ARG A 3 -64.11 4.43 -11.41
CA ARG A 3 -63.41 5.51 -10.72
C ARG A 3 -64.05 5.61 -9.33
N MET A 4 -63.36 5.14 -8.30
CA MET A 4 -63.68 5.52 -6.93
C MET A 4 -63.53 7.04 -6.83
N THR A 5 -64.65 7.74 -6.71
CA THR A 5 -64.69 9.18 -6.45
C THR A 5 -64.25 9.42 -5.01
N HIS A 6 -62.95 9.61 -4.79
CA HIS A 6 -62.46 10.18 -3.53
C HIS A 6 -62.97 11.63 -3.43
N PRO A 7 -63.52 12.07 -2.28
CA PRO A 7 -63.92 13.46 -2.10
C PRO A 7 -62.69 14.37 -2.19
N GLN A 8 -62.77 15.40 -3.04
CA GLN A 8 -61.70 16.38 -3.25
C GLN A 8 -61.36 17.09 -1.93
N ARG A 9 -60.12 16.95 -1.48
CA ARG A 9 -59.54 17.58 -0.27
C ARG A 9 -58.71 18.80 -0.62
N THR A 10 -58.60 19.70 0.35
CA THR A 10 -57.73 20.88 0.29
C THR A 10 -56.49 20.69 1.13
N TRP A 11 -55.32 20.80 0.49
CA TRP A 11 -54.01 20.59 1.10
C TRP A 11 -53.28 21.92 1.24
N LEU A 12 -52.73 22.20 2.42
CA LEU A 12 -51.76 23.28 2.62
C LEU A 12 -50.39 22.65 2.86
N ILE A 13 -49.41 22.97 2.01
CA ILE A 13 -48.10 22.32 2.03
C ILE A 13 -47.02 23.40 2.19
N THR A 14 -46.13 23.22 3.15
CA THR A 14 -44.98 24.11 3.39
C THR A 14 -43.74 23.62 2.64
N GLY A 15 -42.97 24.55 2.05
CA GLY A 15 -41.71 24.24 1.36
C GLY A 15 -41.91 23.54 0.01
N CYS A 16 -42.66 24.16 -0.89
CA CYS A 16 -43.01 23.60 -2.19
C CYS A 16 -42.06 23.97 -3.35
N ALA A 17 -40.96 24.68 -3.09
CA ALA A 17 -39.99 25.04 -4.15
C ALA A 17 -39.23 23.83 -4.71
N SER A 18 -38.93 22.82 -3.89
CA SER A 18 -38.21 21.63 -4.33
C SER A 18 -38.47 20.40 -3.45
N GLY A 19 -37.73 19.30 -3.68
CA GLY A 19 -37.77 18.09 -2.86
C GLY A 19 -39.15 17.42 -2.79
N PHE A 20 -39.51 16.92 -1.61
CA PHE A 20 -40.79 16.24 -1.38
C PHE A 20 -41.99 17.16 -1.57
N GLY A 21 -41.92 18.41 -1.10
CA GLY A 21 -43.04 19.37 -1.14
C GLY A 21 -43.48 19.71 -2.57
N ALA A 22 -42.53 19.94 -3.47
CA ALA A 22 -42.83 20.20 -4.89
C ALA A 22 -43.49 18.97 -5.56
N ARG A 23 -42.92 17.79 -5.35
CA ARG A 23 -43.42 16.53 -5.93
C ARG A 23 -44.80 16.17 -5.39
N LEU A 24 -45.01 16.33 -4.08
CA LEU A 24 -46.31 16.10 -3.44
C LEU A 24 -47.37 17.05 -3.98
N ALA A 25 -47.06 18.36 -4.06
CA ALA A 25 -48.00 19.36 -4.58
C ALA A 25 -48.42 19.01 -6.01
N GLN A 26 -47.46 18.75 -6.90
CA GLN A 26 -47.73 18.37 -8.29
C GLN A 26 -48.57 17.09 -8.38
N ARG A 27 -48.20 16.06 -7.62
CA ARG A 27 -48.91 14.77 -7.62
C ARG A 27 -50.36 14.90 -7.15
N LEU A 28 -50.63 15.74 -6.15
CA LEU A 28 -51.97 15.98 -5.64
C LEU A 28 -52.85 16.75 -6.64
N ILE A 29 -52.28 17.73 -7.34
CA ILE A 29 -52.97 18.47 -8.41
C ILE A 29 -53.41 17.52 -9.54
N GLU A 30 -52.50 16.65 -9.99
CA GLU A 30 -52.77 15.62 -11.00
C GLU A 30 -53.84 14.63 -10.54
N ARG A 31 -53.91 14.37 -9.23
CA ARG A 31 -54.94 13.53 -8.61
C ARG A 31 -56.29 14.23 -8.48
N GLY A 32 -56.37 15.50 -8.86
CA GLY A 32 -57.58 16.33 -8.81
C GLY A 32 -57.86 16.95 -7.45
N GLU A 33 -56.89 16.99 -6.54
CA GLU A 33 -57.01 17.62 -5.22
C GLU A 33 -56.79 19.14 -5.34
N ARG A 34 -57.14 19.91 -4.29
CA ARG A 34 -56.86 21.35 -4.21
C ARG A 34 -55.60 21.56 -3.38
N VAL A 35 -54.66 22.38 -3.85
CA VAL A 35 -53.36 22.58 -3.21
C VAL A 35 -53.07 24.07 -3.03
N ALA A 36 -52.94 24.49 -1.77
CA ALA A 36 -52.27 25.72 -1.38
C ALA A 36 -50.77 25.41 -1.20
N ALA A 37 -49.99 25.64 -2.26
CA ALA A 37 -48.55 25.44 -2.28
C ALA A 37 -47.85 26.69 -1.75
N THR A 38 -46.93 26.53 -0.79
CA THR A 38 -46.30 27.67 -0.12
C THR A 38 -44.78 27.55 -0.10
N ASP A 39 -44.09 28.68 -0.32
CA ASP A 39 -42.65 28.84 -0.12
C ASP A 39 -42.34 30.33 0.10
N ARG A 40 -41.07 30.69 0.36
CA ARG A 40 -40.67 32.06 0.72
C ARG A 40 -41.02 33.11 -0.35
N SER A 41 -41.07 32.71 -1.62
CA SER A 41 -41.55 33.54 -2.73
C SER A 41 -42.39 32.69 -3.68
N VAL A 42 -43.40 33.31 -4.30
CA VAL A 42 -44.21 32.67 -5.35
C VAL A 42 -43.36 32.31 -6.57
N ASP A 43 -42.29 33.06 -6.86
CA ASP A 43 -41.42 32.80 -8.01
C ASP A 43 -40.72 31.43 -7.93
N LEU A 44 -40.52 30.91 -6.71
CA LEU A 44 -39.95 29.58 -6.48
C LEU A 44 -40.92 28.44 -6.80
N LEU A 45 -42.21 28.75 -6.93
CA LEU A 45 -43.28 27.78 -7.19
C LEU A 45 -43.60 27.62 -8.68
N THR A 46 -42.84 28.27 -9.56
CA THR A 46 -43.05 28.30 -11.03
C THR A 46 -43.05 26.93 -11.70
N ARG A 47 -42.51 25.89 -11.05
CA ARG A 47 -42.51 24.51 -11.55
C ARG A 47 -43.85 23.80 -11.38
N LEU A 48 -44.71 24.28 -10.47
CA LEU A 48 -46.03 23.73 -10.23
C LEU A 48 -47.01 24.27 -11.27
N HIS A 49 -47.80 23.38 -11.87
CA HIS A 49 -48.77 23.74 -12.89
C HIS A 49 -50.05 22.91 -12.72
N SER A 50 -51.19 23.51 -13.08
CA SER A 50 -52.47 22.85 -13.10
C SER A 50 -53.23 23.21 -14.37
N ASP A 51 -53.85 22.20 -15.00
CA ASP A 51 -54.80 22.41 -16.10
C ASP A 51 -56.11 23.05 -15.62
N ASP A 52 -56.35 23.07 -14.30
CA ASP A 52 -57.49 23.70 -13.64
C ASP A 52 -56.98 24.75 -12.64
N PRO A 53 -56.97 26.05 -13.00
CA PRO A 53 -56.49 27.13 -12.13
C PRO A 53 -57.20 27.20 -10.77
N ALA A 54 -58.40 26.59 -10.64
CA ALA A 54 -59.12 26.53 -9.38
C ALA A 54 -58.58 25.45 -8.41
N ARG A 55 -57.51 24.72 -8.77
CA ARG A 55 -56.90 23.66 -7.94
C ARG A 55 -55.55 24.01 -7.35
N LEU A 56 -54.88 25.05 -7.84
CA LEU A 56 -53.56 25.46 -7.36
C LEU A 56 -53.59 26.91 -6.90
N LEU A 57 -53.23 27.13 -5.64
CA LEU A 57 -52.99 28.44 -5.07
C LEU A 57 -51.54 28.54 -4.59
N CYS A 58 -50.71 29.29 -5.30
CA CYS A 58 -49.33 29.56 -4.92
C CYS A 58 -49.26 30.77 -3.99
N LEU A 59 -48.68 30.62 -2.80
CA LEU A 59 -48.59 31.68 -1.79
C LEU A 59 -47.15 31.89 -1.32
N ALA A 60 -46.74 33.14 -1.21
CA ALA A 60 -45.53 33.51 -0.48
C ALA A 60 -45.78 33.34 1.03
N MET A 61 -45.04 32.45 1.67
CA MET A 61 -45.06 32.21 3.11
C MET A 61 -43.67 31.76 3.57
N ASP A 62 -42.95 32.67 4.21
CA ASP A 62 -41.80 32.29 5.03
C ASP A 62 -42.32 31.76 6.36
N VAL A 63 -41.98 30.50 6.68
CA VAL A 63 -42.40 29.85 7.93
C VAL A 63 -41.77 30.47 9.18
N THR A 64 -40.79 31.37 9.01
CA THR A 64 -40.20 32.15 10.11
C THR A 64 -40.89 33.49 10.36
N ASP A 65 -41.83 33.91 9.49
CA ASP A 65 -42.64 35.12 9.66
C ASP A 65 -44.08 34.77 10.10
N PRO A 66 -44.45 35.00 11.38
CA PRO A 66 -45.79 34.73 11.88
C PRO A 66 -46.90 35.44 11.11
N ASP A 67 -46.65 36.63 10.58
CA ASP A 67 -47.66 37.38 9.83
C ASP A 67 -47.81 36.86 8.41
N ALA A 68 -46.72 36.42 7.77
CA ALA A 68 -46.80 35.70 6.49
C ALA A 68 -47.61 34.41 6.63
N ILE A 69 -47.38 33.65 7.70
CA ILE A 69 -48.15 32.44 8.00
C ILE A 69 -49.64 32.75 8.13
N ARG A 70 -50.01 33.71 8.99
CA ARG A 70 -51.42 34.07 9.20
C ARG A 70 -52.08 34.57 7.92
N ARG A 71 -51.37 35.37 7.10
CA ARG A 71 -51.87 35.83 5.79
C ARG A 71 -52.11 34.65 4.87
N ALA A 72 -51.14 33.76 4.69
CA ALA A 72 -51.23 32.62 3.78
C ALA A 72 -52.37 31.67 4.17
N VAL A 73 -52.50 31.33 5.46
CA VAL A 73 -53.59 30.46 5.95
C VAL A 73 -54.96 31.10 5.72
N ARG A 74 -55.12 32.40 6.04
CA ARG A 74 -56.39 33.10 5.76
C ARG A 74 -56.71 33.14 4.28
N THR A 75 -55.72 33.40 3.42
CA THR A 75 -55.91 33.42 1.97
C THR A 75 -56.30 32.04 1.44
N ALA A 76 -55.64 30.97 1.90
CA ALA A 76 -55.98 29.60 1.51
C ALA A 76 -57.41 29.22 1.94
N VAL A 77 -57.81 29.56 3.17
CA VAL A 77 -59.18 29.32 3.65
C VAL A 77 -60.20 30.18 2.90
N ALA A 78 -59.91 31.44 2.62
CA ALA A 78 -60.80 32.30 1.85
C ALA A 78 -60.99 31.80 0.41
N HIS A 79 -59.94 31.24 -0.20
CA HIS A 79 -59.97 30.76 -1.57
C HIS A 79 -60.65 29.38 -1.70
N PHE A 80 -60.32 28.41 -0.84
CA PHE A 80 -60.83 27.03 -0.94
C PHE A 80 -61.98 26.71 0.02
N GLY A 81 -62.26 27.59 0.98
CA GLY A 81 -63.30 27.46 2.02
C GLY A 81 -62.87 26.62 3.24
N ARG A 82 -61.83 25.80 3.13
CA ARG A 82 -61.36 24.87 4.18
C ARG A 82 -59.92 24.43 3.95
N ILE A 83 -59.30 23.83 4.96
CA ILE A 83 -58.04 23.10 4.86
C ILE A 83 -58.28 21.72 5.49
N ASP A 84 -58.02 20.67 4.73
CA ASP A 84 -58.27 19.28 5.13
C ASP A 84 -57.01 18.58 5.58
N VAL A 85 -55.90 18.86 4.90
CA VAL A 85 -54.60 18.30 5.22
C VAL A 85 -53.56 19.42 5.29
N LEU A 86 -52.84 19.49 6.41
CA LEU A 86 -51.66 20.32 6.56
C LEU A 86 -50.43 19.41 6.45
N VAL A 87 -49.52 19.73 5.54
CA VAL A 87 -48.23 19.04 5.44
C VAL A 87 -47.11 20.01 5.81
N ASN A 88 -46.57 19.82 7.00
CA ASN A 88 -45.41 20.54 7.51
C ASN A 88 -44.13 19.87 6.97
N ASN A 89 -43.74 20.26 5.76
CA ASN A 89 -42.59 19.74 5.03
C ASN A 89 -41.39 20.69 5.00
N ALA A 90 -41.59 22.00 5.17
CA ALA A 90 -40.48 22.96 5.16
C ALA A 90 -39.40 22.57 6.18
N GLY A 91 -38.15 22.52 5.73
CA GLY A 91 -37.04 22.12 6.57
C GLY A 91 -35.68 22.41 5.93
N LEU A 92 -34.66 22.43 6.76
CA LEU A 92 -33.26 22.57 6.42
C LEU A 92 -32.46 21.43 7.05
N GLY A 93 -31.39 21.01 6.37
CA GLY A 93 -30.40 20.09 6.91
C GLY A 93 -29.21 20.83 7.53
N HIS A 94 -28.43 20.14 8.37
CA HIS A 94 -27.19 20.66 8.94
C HIS A 94 -26.23 19.51 9.24
N GLY A 95 -24.94 19.73 8.98
CA GLY A 95 -23.87 18.78 9.31
C GLY A 95 -22.58 19.51 9.67
N GLY A 96 -21.87 19.01 10.66
CA GLY A 96 -20.59 19.56 11.13
C GLY A 96 -20.36 19.39 12.63
N PRO A 97 -19.15 19.68 13.13
CA PRO A 97 -18.85 19.70 14.56
C PRO A 97 -19.64 20.80 15.26
N LEU A 98 -20.21 20.48 16.42
CA LEU A 98 -20.98 21.45 17.22
C LEU A 98 -20.13 22.67 17.61
N GLU A 99 -18.87 22.46 17.94
CA GLU A 99 -17.93 23.52 18.33
C GLU A 99 -17.71 24.57 17.23
N GLU A 100 -17.94 24.20 15.97
CA GLU A 100 -17.75 25.06 14.80
C GLU A 100 -19.07 25.62 14.24
N ALA A 101 -20.21 25.22 14.82
CA ALA A 101 -21.51 25.66 14.35
C ALA A 101 -21.77 27.13 14.72
N LYS A 102 -22.17 27.94 13.74
CA LYS A 102 -22.51 29.34 13.96
C LYS A 102 -23.89 29.45 14.60
N LEU A 103 -24.03 30.37 15.57
CA LEU A 103 -25.29 30.61 16.27
C LEU A 103 -26.45 30.98 15.33
N GLU A 104 -26.16 31.74 14.26
CA GLU A 104 -27.16 32.11 13.25
C GLU A 104 -27.72 30.88 12.53
N ASP A 105 -26.85 29.94 12.14
CA ASP A 105 -27.25 28.68 11.49
C ASP A 105 -28.06 27.81 12.45
N ILE A 106 -27.67 27.75 13.73
CA ILE A 106 -28.42 27.04 14.78
C ILE A 106 -29.83 27.64 14.90
N ARG A 107 -29.96 28.96 15.08
CA ARG A 107 -31.25 29.63 15.22
C ARG A 107 -32.12 29.40 14.01
N ARG A 108 -31.59 29.64 12.81
CA ARG A 108 -32.30 29.44 11.56
C ARG A 108 -32.80 28.00 11.39
N LEU A 109 -32.01 27.01 11.79
CA LEU A 109 -32.42 25.59 11.73
C LEU A 109 -33.62 25.32 12.64
N PHE A 110 -33.62 25.85 13.87
CA PHE A 110 -34.76 25.74 14.79
C PHE A 110 -35.97 26.55 14.32
N ASP A 111 -35.76 27.77 13.83
CA ASP A 111 -36.83 28.64 13.36
C ASP A 111 -37.60 28.01 12.21
N VAL A 112 -36.90 27.36 11.27
CA VAL A 112 -37.54 26.67 10.14
C VAL A 112 -38.08 25.29 10.53
N ASN A 113 -37.26 24.42 11.13
CA ASN A 113 -37.62 23.00 11.31
C ASN A 113 -38.66 22.76 12.39
N ILE A 114 -38.75 23.63 13.42
CA ILE A 114 -39.64 23.41 14.56
C ILE A 114 -40.53 24.62 14.89
N ILE A 115 -39.98 25.83 15.06
CA ILE A 115 -40.80 26.99 15.46
C ILE A 115 -41.81 27.33 14.36
N GLY A 116 -41.37 27.41 13.10
CA GLY A 116 -42.24 27.68 11.96
C GLY A 116 -43.31 26.62 11.78
N MET A 117 -42.97 25.34 11.96
CA MET A 117 -43.94 24.25 11.96
C MET A 117 -45.02 24.43 13.04
N ILE A 118 -44.62 24.79 14.26
CA ILE A 118 -45.55 25.07 15.37
C ILE A 118 -46.48 26.24 15.01
N LEU A 119 -45.92 27.33 14.48
CA LEU A 119 -46.70 28.53 14.13
C LEU A 119 -47.68 28.29 12.98
N VAL A 120 -47.27 27.54 11.95
CA VAL A 120 -48.17 27.12 10.86
C VAL A 120 -49.28 26.23 11.40
N THR A 121 -48.94 25.25 12.24
CA THR A 121 -49.92 24.38 12.88
C THR A 121 -50.91 25.19 13.73
N GLN A 122 -50.43 26.13 14.55
CA GLN A 122 -51.25 27.01 15.37
C GLN A 122 -52.20 27.86 14.53
N ALA A 123 -51.77 28.33 13.36
CA ALA A 123 -52.61 29.12 12.46
C ALA A 123 -53.70 28.28 11.77
N VAL A 124 -53.43 27.02 11.42
CA VAL A 124 -54.38 26.13 10.73
C VAL A 124 -55.36 25.46 11.69
N LEU A 125 -54.91 25.13 12.91
CA LEU A 125 -55.64 24.29 13.86
C LEU A 125 -57.06 24.81 14.21
N PRO A 126 -57.30 26.12 14.42
CA PRO A 126 -58.65 26.64 14.67
C PRO A 126 -59.63 26.32 13.53
N HIS A 127 -59.16 26.31 12.28
CA HIS A 127 -60.00 26.02 11.11
C HIS A 127 -60.38 24.53 11.05
N MET A 128 -59.41 23.62 11.27
CA MET A 128 -59.68 22.18 11.33
C MET A 128 -60.59 21.83 12.50
N ARG A 129 -60.36 22.42 13.68
CA ARG A 129 -61.18 22.22 14.87
C ARG A 129 -62.63 22.65 14.65
N ASN A 130 -62.83 23.83 14.07
CA ASN A 130 -64.17 24.32 13.74
C ASN A 130 -64.88 23.43 12.69
N ALA A 131 -64.13 22.78 11.80
CA ALA A 131 -64.66 21.82 10.84
C ALA A 131 -64.95 20.42 11.43
N GLY A 132 -64.48 20.15 12.66
CA GLY A 132 -64.58 18.84 13.32
C GLY A 132 -63.79 17.73 12.61
N ARG A 133 -62.85 18.10 11.74
CA ARG A 133 -62.00 17.16 10.98
C ARG A 133 -60.73 17.84 10.48
N GLY A 134 -59.69 17.05 10.29
CA GLY A 134 -58.47 17.47 9.61
C GLY A 134 -57.35 16.44 9.78
N HIS A 135 -56.25 16.62 9.06
CA HIS A 135 -55.05 15.80 9.23
C HIS A 135 -53.81 16.68 9.16
N ILE A 136 -52.98 16.61 10.19
CA ILE A 136 -51.69 17.28 10.26
C ILE A 136 -50.59 16.24 10.06
N ILE A 137 -49.76 16.44 9.04
CA ILE A 137 -48.66 15.55 8.69
C ILE A 137 -47.35 16.31 8.87
N ASN A 138 -46.53 15.87 9.82
CA ASN A 138 -45.24 16.47 10.13
C ASN A 138 -44.09 15.64 9.55
N LEU A 139 -43.13 16.29 8.88
CA LEU A 139 -41.97 15.61 8.29
C LEU A 139 -40.79 15.59 9.28
N SER A 140 -40.49 14.39 9.79
CA SER A 140 -39.35 14.12 10.66
C SER A 140 -38.18 13.52 9.86
N SER A 141 -37.45 12.56 10.42
CA SER A 141 -36.33 11.81 9.86
C SER A 141 -36.03 10.62 10.78
N ASP A 142 -35.27 9.62 10.32
CA ASP A 142 -34.57 8.68 11.21
C ASP A 142 -33.75 9.40 12.30
N SER A 143 -33.23 10.59 12.00
CA SER A 143 -32.56 11.50 12.94
C SER A 143 -33.48 12.09 14.02
N GLY A 144 -34.79 11.91 13.91
CA GLY A 144 -35.76 12.18 14.98
C GLY A 144 -35.79 11.11 16.07
N VAL A 145 -35.11 9.98 15.84
CA VAL A 145 -35.08 8.83 16.75
C VAL A 145 -33.65 8.36 17.04
N VAL A 146 -32.75 8.51 16.06
CA VAL A 146 -31.34 8.09 16.10
C VAL A 146 -30.45 9.34 16.14
N GLY A 147 -29.48 9.37 17.05
CA GLY A 147 -28.45 10.42 17.07
C GLY A 147 -27.24 10.01 16.23
N PHE A 148 -26.88 10.80 15.23
CA PHE A 148 -25.69 10.58 14.40
C PHE A 148 -24.59 11.60 14.75
N PRO A 149 -23.30 11.18 14.78
CA PRO A 149 -22.19 12.12 14.95
C PRO A 149 -22.21 13.23 13.89
N PHE A 150 -21.82 14.44 14.28
CA PHE A 150 -21.81 15.64 13.43
C PHE A 150 -23.17 16.06 12.86
N GLN A 151 -24.29 15.53 13.38
CA GLN A 151 -25.65 15.98 13.02
C GLN A 151 -26.44 16.47 14.24
N GLY A 152 -25.77 16.74 15.36
CA GLY A 152 -26.42 16.99 16.65
C GLY A 152 -27.51 18.06 16.62
N ILE A 153 -27.28 19.19 15.93
CA ILE A 153 -28.26 20.29 15.84
C ILE A 153 -29.48 19.86 14.99
N TYR A 154 -29.27 19.20 13.85
CA TYR A 154 -30.36 18.67 13.02
C TYR A 154 -31.17 17.60 13.76
N THR A 155 -30.48 16.62 14.36
CA THR A 155 -31.08 15.58 15.21
C THR A 155 -31.95 16.20 16.32
N ALA A 156 -31.47 17.26 16.99
CA ALA A 156 -32.25 17.94 18.02
C ALA A 156 -33.56 18.52 17.48
N THR A 157 -33.53 19.20 16.32
CA THR A 157 -34.76 19.73 15.70
C THR A 157 -35.75 18.62 15.34
N LYS A 158 -35.27 17.48 14.82
CA LYS A 158 -36.14 16.36 14.44
C LYS A 158 -36.70 15.62 15.65
N HIS A 159 -35.94 15.47 16.73
CA HIS A 159 -36.47 14.97 18.00
C HIS A 159 -37.56 15.91 18.57
N ALA A 160 -37.40 17.22 18.42
CA ALA A 160 -38.42 18.18 18.82
C ALA A 160 -39.71 18.04 17.99
N VAL A 161 -39.60 17.76 16.68
CA VAL A 161 -40.77 17.47 15.82
C VAL A 161 -41.52 16.23 16.32
N GLU A 162 -40.82 15.16 16.69
CA GLU A 162 -41.42 13.94 17.24
C GLU A 162 -42.16 14.23 18.55
N GLY A 163 -41.49 14.87 19.52
CA GLY A 163 -42.07 15.16 20.82
C GLY A 163 -43.26 16.13 20.75
N PHE A 164 -43.17 17.15 19.89
CA PHE A 164 -44.29 18.06 19.62
C PHE A 164 -45.49 17.31 19.04
N SER A 165 -45.25 16.40 18.09
CA SER A 165 -46.32 15.63 17.43
C SER A 165 -47.02 14.67 18.40
N ASP A 166 -46.31 14.09 19.36
CA ASP A 166 -46.90 13.24 20.40
C ASP A 166 -47.84 14.02 21.32
N CYS A 167 -47.49 15.26 21.67
CA CYS A 167 -48.35 16.14 22.46
C CYS A 167 -49.56 16.59 21.64
N LEU A 168 -49.31 17.07 20.42
CA LEU A 168 -50.35 17.55 19.52
C LEU A 168 -51.39 16.47 19.23
N TYR A 169 -50.96 15.22 18.99
CA TYR A 169 -51.85 14.08 18.79
C TYR A 169 -52.89 13.95 19.91
N GLN A 170 -52.45 14.05 21.17
CA GLN A 170 -53.34 13.95 22.33
C GLN A 170 -54.29 15.14 22.43
N GLU A 171 -53.81 16.34 22.12
CA GLU A 171 -54.59 17.58 22.20
C GLU A 171 -55.70 17.66 21.15
N VAL A 172 -55.44 17.17 19.93
CA VAL A 172 -56.32 17.43 18.78
C VAL A 172 -57.23 16.27 18.39
N THR A 173 -56.89 15.05 18.81
CA THR A 173 -57.70 13.84 18.55
C THR A 173 -59.17 13.98 18.99
N PRO A 174 -59.50 14.58 20.17
CA PRO A 174 -60.89 14.78 20.58
C PRO A 174 -61.71 15.66 19.63
N PHE A 175 -61.07 16.47 18.78
CA PHE A 175 -61.73 17.34 17.81
C PHE A 175 -61.85 16.70 16.41
N GLY A 176 -61.57 15.39 16.27
CA GLY A 176 -61.62 14.68 15.00
C GLY A 176 -60.43 14.98 14.07
N ILE A 177 -59.32 15.49 14.61
CA ILE A 177 -58.13 15.84 13.84
C ILE A 177 -57.08 14.75 14.04
N HIS A 178 -56.54 14.23 12.93
CA HIS A 178 -55.46 13.25 12.95
C HIS A 178 -54.09 13.94 12.93
N VAL A 179 -53.11 13.32 13.57
CA VAL A 179 -51.69 13.72 13.49
C VAL A 179 -50.87 12.52 13.06
N SER A 180 -50.01 12.71 12.06
CA SER A 180 -49.06 11.69 11.60
C SER A 180 -47.67 12.29 11.41
N VAL A 181 -46.66 11.49 11.67
CA VAL A 181 -45.26 11.82 11.46
C VAL A 181 -44.68 10.89 10.41
N ILE A 182 -44.18 11.48 9.32
CA ILE A 182 -43.47 10.74 8.29
C ILE A 182 -41.97 10.79 8.63
N GLN A 183 -41.34 9.62 8.68
CA GLN A 183 -39.92 9.43 9.01
C GLN A 183 -39.18 8.88 7.78
N PRO A 184 -38.66 9.75 6.89
CA PRO A 184 -37.69 9.34 5.89
C PRO A 184 -36.44 8.79 6.58
N CYS A 185 -36.11 7.53 6.30
CA CYS A 185 -34.97 6.81 6.86
C CYS A 185 -33.92 6.59 5.76
N GLY A 186 -32.75 7.21 5.90
CA GLY A 186 -31.74 7.26 4.85
C GLY A 186 -31.82 8.52 3.97
N MET A 187 -31.06 8.49 2.87
CA MET A 187 -30.89 9.64 1.97
C MET A 187 -31.79 9.50 0.74
N PHE A 188 -32.40 10.62 0.33
CA PHE A 188 -33.29 10.70 -0.81
C PHE A 188 -32.81 11.80 -1.76
N LYS A 189 -32.95 11.60 -3.07
CA LYS A 189 -32.48 12.53 -4.13
C LYS A 189 -33.25 13.87 -4.15
N THR A 190 -32.99 14.73 -3.16
CA THR A 190 -33.57 16.06 -2.95
C THR A 190 -32.48 17.11 -2.68
N ASP A 191 -32.73 18.41 -2.88
CA ASP A 191 -31.67 19.42 -2.72
C ASP A 191 -31.12 19.53 -1.27
N MET A 192 -31.84 19.00 -0.27
CA MET A 192 -31.51 19.15 1.15
C MET A 192 -30.23 18.39 1.55
N PRO A 193 -30.03 17.08 1.27
CA PRO A 193 -28.77 16.43 1.63
C PRO A 193 -27.58 16.94 0.81
N ALA A 194 -27.77 17.28 -0.47
CA ALA A 194 -26.71 17.87 -1.30
C ALA A 194 -26.22 19.23 -0.75
N SER A 195 -27.13 20.13 -0.41
CA SER A 195 -26.79 21.41 0.22
C SER A 195 -26.17 21.24 1.61
N THR A 196 -26.58 20.23 2.36
CA THR A 196 -26.00 19.91 3.69
C THR A 196 -24.55 19.41 3.56
N ILE A 197 -24.27 18.54 2.60
CA ILE A 197 -22.90 18.02 2.33
C ILE A 197 -21.99 19.17 1.88
N THR A 198 -22.46 20.01 0.97
CA THR A 198 -21.70 21.18 0.49
C THR A 198 -21.44 22.19 1.61
N ALA A 199 -22.45 22.50 2.43
CA ALA A 199 -22.30 23.40 3.58
C ALA A 199 -21.35 22.82 4.64
N ALA A 200 -21.46 21.53 4.93
CA ALA A 200 -20.55 20.84 5.85
C ALA A 200 -19.10 20.92 5.36
N ARG A 201 -18.83 20.67 4.07
CA ARG A 201 -17.49 20.78 3.48
C ARG A 201 -16.94 22.21 3.52
N ALA A 202 -17.78 23.20 3.19
CA ALA A 202 -17.37 24.61 3.15
C ALA A 202 -17.08 25.20 4.55
N ALA A 203 -17.69 24.65 5.60
CA ALA A 203 -17.50 25.11 6.97
C ALA A 203 -16.27 24.49 7.68
N MET A 204 -15.60 23.49 7.08
CA MET A 204 -14.51 22.76 7.72
C MET A 204 -13.22 23.58 7.75
N ARG A 205 -12.74 23.82 8.97
CA ARG A 205 -11.42 24.43 9.21
C ARG A 205 -10.31 23.37 9.19
N PRO A 206 -9.28 23.48 8.32
CA PRO A 206 -8.18 22.51 8.26
C PRO A 206 -7.41 22.34 9.58
N ASP A 207 -7.39 23.38 10.43
CA ASP A 207 -6.74 23.38 11.74
C ASP A 207 -7.66 22.89 12.87
N SER A 208 -8.89 22.48 12.57
CA SER A 208 -9.81 21.93 13.56
C SER A 208 -9.39 20.54 14.04
N PRO A 209 -9.48 20.24 15.35
CA PRO A 209 -9.26 18.89 15.86
C PRO A 209 -10.29 17.87 15.32
N TYR A 210 -11.41 18.33 14.76
CA TYR A 210 -12.43 17.48 14.14
C TYR A 210 -12.22 17.29 12.63
N TYR A 211 -11.30 18.02 12.01
CA TYR A 211 -11.19 18.11 10.54
C TYR A 211 -11.13 16.74 9.87
N ALA A 212 -10.19 15.88 10.29
CA ALA A 212 -10.01 14.56 9.69
C ALA A 212 -11.27 13.69 9.80
N ARG A 213 -11.98 13.76 10.92
CA ARG A 213 -13.18 12.96 11.17
C ARG A 213 -14.40 13.54 10.43
N ALA A 214 -14.52 14.86 10.39
CA ALA A 214 -15.58 15.56 9.67
C ALA A 214 -15.46 15.37 8.15
N VAL A 215 -14.23 15.46 7.59
CA VAL A 215 -13.95 15.21 6.17
C VAL A 215 -14.33 13.79 5.78
N ARG A 216 -13.88 12.77 6.52
CA ARG A 216 -14.26 11.37 6.27
C ARG A 216 -15.77 11.16 6.28
N MET A 217 -16.46 11.75 7.25
CA MET A 217 -17.93 11.65 7.33
C MET A 217 -18.60 12.35 6.13
N ALA A 218 -18.12 13.52 5.72
CA ALA A 218 -18.64 14.23 4.56
C ALA A 218 -18.37 13.48 3.24
N GLU A 219 -17.23 12.80 3.12
CA GLU A 219 -16.92 11.89 2.01
C GLU A 219 -17.84 10.68 1.99
N ALA A 220 -18.06 10.04 3.14
CA ALA A 220 -18.99 8.91 3.26
C ALA A 220 -20.44 9.32 2.92
N LEU A 221 -20.88 10.49 3.38
CA LEU A 221 -22.19 11.05 3.03
C LEU A 221 -22.29 11.41 1.54
N ALA A 222 -21.22 11.91 0.93
CA ALA A 222 -21.16 12.17 -0.50
C ALA A 222 -21.18 10.87 -1.33
N ALA A 223 -20.54 9.81 -0.88
CA ALA A 223 -20.61 8.49 -1.53
C ALA A 223 -22.01 7.87 -1.40
N ALA A 224 -22.63 7.97 -0.21
CA ALA A 224 -23.99 7.50 0.03
C ALA A 224 -25.04 8.27 -0.78
N TRP A 225 -24.75 9.53 -1.16
CA TRP A 225 -25.64 10.33 -1.99
C TRP A 225 -25.91 9.70 -3.37
N GLU A 226 -24.91 9.12 -4.02
CA GLU A 226 -25.07 8.45 -5.33
C GLU A 226 -26.07 7.27 -5.27
N GLN A 227 -26.18 6.64 -4.10
CA GLN A 227 -27.04 5.50 -3.82
C GLN A 227 -28.40 5.90 -3.19
N SER A 228 -28.74 7.19 -3.18
CA SER A 228 -29.96 7.68 -2.53
C SER A 228 -31.25 7.13 -3.14
N SER A 229 -32.23 6.87 -2.28
CA SER A 229 -33.57 6.40 -2.64
C SER A 229 -34.39 7.44 -3.42
N ASP A 230 -35.42 6.98 -4.12
CA ASP A 230 -36.32 7.86 -4.87
C ASP A 230 -37.21 8.66 -3.91
N PRO A 231 -37.23 10.00 -4.00
CA PRO A 231 -38.14 10.83 -3.21
C PRO A 231 -39.63 10.48 -3.37
N GLN A 232 -40.00 9.82 -4.46
CA GLN A 232 -41.38 9.40 -4.71
C GLN A 232 -41.91 8.47 -3.61
N GLU A 233 -41.07 7.62 -3.02
CA GLU A 233 -41.46 6.72 -1.93
C GLU A 233 -42.04 7.49 -0.72
N VAL A 234 -41.46 8.65 -0.41
CA VAL A 234 -41.92 9.51 0.70
C VAL A 234 -43.21 10.24 0.32
N VAL A 235 -43.34 10.69 -0.92
CA VAL A 235 -44.56 11.33 -1.44
C VAL A 235 -45.74 10.35 -1.37
N ASP A 236 -45.54 9.13 -1.84
CA ASP A 236 -46.57 8.08 -1.81
C ASP A 236 -46.94 7.74 -0.37
N ALA A 237 -45.96 7.63 0.54
CA ALA A 237 -46.22 7.41 1.95
C ALA A 237 -47.03 8.54 2.62
N ILE A 238 -46.82 9.81 2.26
CA ILE A 238 -47.62 10.94 2.74
C ILE A 238 -49.08 10.79 2.28
N ILE A 239 -49.27 10.52 0.99
CA ILE A 239 -50.60 10.38 0.38
C ILE A 239 -51.35 9.20 0.98
N GLU A 240 -50.72 8.02 1.05
CA GLU A 240 -51.29 6.82 1.65
C GLU A 240 -51.65 7.02 3.12
N THR A 241 -50.81 7.75 3.86
CA THR A 241 -51.10 8.08 5.26
C THR A 241 -52.32 8.98 5.37
N ALA A 242 -52.46 9.98 4.50
CA ALA A 242 -53.65 10.84 4.49
C ALA A 242 -54.92 10.11 4.03
N ASP A 243 -54.79 9.09 3.18
CA ASP A 243 -55.90 8.30 2.64
C ASP A 243 -56.36 7.18 3.58
N ALA A 244 -55.56 6.83 4.59
CA ALA A 244 -55.89 5.78 5.53
C ALA A 244 -57.08 6.17 6.42
N ASN A 245 -58.06 5.28 6.55
CA ASN A 245 -59.19 5.45 7.48
C ASN A 245 -58.76 5.54 8.96
N SER A 246 -57.59 4.99 9.28
CA SER A 246 -56.99 5.04 10.61
C SER A 246 -55.50 5.27 10.44
N PRO A 247 -55.08 6.53 10.21
CA PRO A 247 -53.70 6.84 9.88
C PRO A 247 -52.79 6.57 11.09
N PRO A 248 -51.61 5.95 10.89
CA PRO A 248 -50.68 5.74 11.98
C PRO A 248 -50.11 7.07 12.46
N LEU A 249 -49.79 7.16 13.75
CA LEU A 249 -49.06 8.32 14.29
C LEU A 249 -47.65 8.41 13.69
N ARG A 250 -47.02 7.29 13.34
CA ARG A 250 -45.68 7.26 12.73
C ARG A 250 -45.64 6.33 11.54
N ARG A 251 -45.05 6.80 10.44
CA ARG A 251 -44.76 5.99 9.25
C ARG A 251 -43.31 6.18 8.82
N ARG A 252 -42.56 5.08 8.79
CA ARG A 252 -41.17 5.04 8.30
C ARG A 252 -41.14 4.73 6.82
N VAL A 253 -40.21 5.35 6.11
CA VAL A 253 -40.06 5.22 4.66
C VAL A 253 -38.59 5.15 4.31
N GLY A 254 -38.19 4.22 3.45
CA GLY A 254 -36.82 4.03 3.02
C GLY A 254 -36.34 2.58 3.16
N PRO A 255 -35.07 2.30 2.85
CA PRO A 255 -34.55 0.95 2.75
C PRO A 255 -34.65 0.16 4.08
N PRO A 256 -34.79 -1.17 4.02
CA PRO A 256 -34.93 -2.03 5.20
C PRO A 256 -33.82 -1.85 6.24
N GLU A 257 -32.60 -1.58 5.77
CA GLU A 257 -31.41 -1.39 6.60
C GLU A 257 -31.53 -0.14 7.49
N ARG A 258 -32.01 0.96 6.91
CA ARG A 258 -32.19 2.25 7.59
C ARG A 258 -33.43 2.27 8.48
N THR A 259 -34.54 1.74 7.98
CA THR A 259 -35.78 1.61 8.77
C THR A 259 -35.60 0.62 9.93
N GLY A 260 -34.80 -0.44 9.70
CA GLY A 260 -34.38 -1.42 10.70
C GLY A 260 -33.53 -0.82 11.82
N LEU A 261 -32.67 0.16 11.53
CA LEU A 261 -31.88 0.88 12.52
C LEU A 261 -32.76 1.64 13.52
N VAL A 262 -33.81 2.31 13.03
CA VAL A 262 -34.82 2.94 13.89
C VAL A 262 -35.58 1.88 14.70
N GLY A 263 -35.86 0.71 14.13
CA GLY A 263 -36.45 -0.42 14.84
C GLY A 263 -35.53 -1.00 15.93
N LEU A 264 -34.22 -0.99 15.72
CA LEU A 264 -33.22 -1.44 16.68
C LEU A 264 -33.15 -0.48 17.87
N ARG A 265 -33.23 0.83 17.65
CA ARG A 265 -33.24 1.84 18.72
C ARG A 265 -34.31 1.57 19.78
N HIS A 266 -35.48 1.10 19.39
CA HIS A 266 -36.57 0.81 20.33
C HIS A 266 -36.42 -0.51 21.08
N ARG A 267 -35.60 -1.43 20.58
CA ARG A 267 -35.39 -2.77 21.16
C ARG A 267 -34.14 -2.84 22.03
N MET A 268 -33.22 -1.89 21.87
CA MET A 268 -31.95 -1.84 22.58
C MET A 268 -31.99 -0.78 23.70
N PRO A 269 -31.37 -1.05 24.87
CA PRO A 269 -31.13 -0.04 25.88
C PRO A 269 -30.48 1.21 25.28
N HIS A 270 -30.88 2.41 25.72
CA HIS A 270 -30.47 3.65 25.08
C HIS A 270 -28.94 3.84 25.04
N GLU A 271 -28.25 3.61 26.16
CA GLU A 271 -26.80 3.75 26.24
C GLU A 271 -26.06 2.74 25.36
N GLU A 272 -26.56 1.51 25.28
CA GLU A 272 -26.00 0.47 24.41
C GLU A 272 -26.17 0.85 22.94
N PHE A 273 -27.33 1.40 22.58
CA PHE A 273 -27.58 1.89 21.23
C PHE A 273 -26.68 3.07 20.85
N VAL A 274 -26.43 4.01 21.78
CA VAL A 274 -25.50 5.12 21.54
C VAL A 274 -24.08 4.60 21.32
N ARG A 275 -23.62 3.60 22.09
CA ARG A 275 -22.33 2.94 21.89
C ARG A 275 -22.28 2.17 20.58
N PHE A 276 -23.35 1.47 20.21
CA PHE A 276 -23.48 0.77 18.93
C PHE A 276 -23.33 1.75 17.77
N ILE A 277 -24.08 2.87 17.78
CA ILE A 277 -23.94 3.92 16.77
C ILE A 277 -22.51 4.45 16.76
N ALA A 278 -21.91 4.76 17.91
CA ALA A 278 -20.51 5.20 17.99
C ALA A 278 -19.52 4.18 17.43
N SER A 279 -19.79 2.88 17.57
CA SER A 279 -18.92 1.82 17.04
C SER A 279 -19.03 1.66 15.52
N VAL A 280 -20.21 1.87 14.93
CA VAL A 280 -20.41 1.77 13.48
C VAL A 280 -20.20 3.09 12.74
N THR A 281 -20.02 4.21 13.47
CA THR A 281 -19.79 5.56 12.91
C THR A 281 -18.53 6.27 13.43
N GLY A 282 -17.72 5.62 14.26
CA GLY A 282 -16.52 6.19 14.90
C GLY A 282 -15.22 5.95 14.11
N ASP A 283 -14.15 6.68 14.50
CA ASP A 283 -12.79 6.61 13.88
C ASP A 283 -12.11 5.25 14.00
N GLY A 284 -12.67 4.36 14.82
CA GLY A 284 -12.37 2.95 14.82
C GLY A 284 -13.68 2.18 14.83
N ALA A 285 -14.29 1.96 13.66
CA ALA A 285 -15.09 0.77 13.44
C ALA A 285 -14.16 -0.45 13.56
N THR A 286 -13.67 -0.70 14.78
CA THR A 286 -13.06 -1.96 15.17
C THR A 286 -14.20 -2.95 15.05
N ARG A 287 -14.08 -3.83 14.07
CA ARG A 287 -14.75 -5.12 14.07
C ARG A 287 -14.79 -5.61 15.53
N PRO A 288 -15.96 -6.01 16.07
CA PRO A 288 -16.04 -6.52 17.44
C PRO A 288 -14.91 -7.52 17.63
N ALA A 289 -14.12 -7.36 18.71
CA ALA A 289 -13.03 -8.26 19.01
C ALA A 289 -13.54 -9.70 18.85
N MET A 290 -12.84 -10.48 18.02
CA MET A 290 -13.26 -11.83 17.68
C MET A 290 -13.57 -12.60 18.98
N PRO A 291 -14.74 -13.24 19.10
CA PRO A 291 -15.07 -14.03 20.29
C PRO A 291 -13.91 -14.98 20.63
N LYS A 292 -13.58 -15.10 21.92
CA LYS A 292 -12.50 -16.00 22.37
C LYS A 292 -12.70 -17.39 21.77
N GLY A 293 -11.64 -17.95 21.17
CA GLY A 293 -11.68 -19.25 20.51
C GLY A 293 -11.99 -19.21 19.01
N ARG A 294 -12.33 -18.03 18.44
CA ARG A 294 -12.59 -17.88 17.00
C ARG A 294 -11.45 -17.15 16.30
N VAL A 295 -11.16 -17.56 15.07
CA VAL A 295 -10.04 -17.10 14.25
C VAL A 295 -10.47 -16.92 12.79
N ASP A 296 -9.95 -15.89 12.12
CA ASP A 296 -10.20 -15.64 10.69
C ASP A 296 -9.03 -16.08 9.82
N GLY A 297 -9.23 -16.11 8.49
CA GLY A 297 -8.22 -16.58 7.55
C GLY A 297 -6.92 -15.78 7.62
N GLY A 298 -7.00 -14.46 7.83
CA GLY A 298 -5.83 -13.59 7.93
C GLY A 298 -4.96 -13.98 9.12
N ARG A 299 -5.58 -14.20 10.27
CA ARG A 299 -4.90 -14.63 11.50
C ARG A 299 -4.27 -16.01 11.36
N LEU A 300 -4.93 -16.96 10.69
CA LEU A 300 -4.38 -18.30 10.42
C LEU A 300 -3.09 -18.25 9.60
N VAL A 301 -3.07 -17.45 8.52
CA VAL A 301 -1.87 -17.27 7.68
C VAL A 301 -0.76 -16.61 8.48
N VAL A 302 -1.02 -15.44 9.07
CA VAL A 302 0.01 -14.65 9.75
C VAL A 302 0.58 -15.37 10.96
N ARG A 303 -0.24 -16.05 11.77
CA ARG A 303 0.26 -16.83 12.91
C ARG A 303 1.18 -17.96 12.47
N THR A 304 0.84 -18.65 11.39
CA THR A 304 1.71 -19.69 10.80
C THR A 304 3.04 -19.11 10.33
N LEU A 305 3.02 -17.91 9.72
CA LEU A 305 4.24 -17.20 9.31
C LEU A 305 5.09 -16.74 10.51
N ARG A 306 4.45 -16.25 11.56
CA ARG A 306 5.11 -15.88 12.81
C ARG A 306 5.79 -17.08 13.46
N GLU A 307 5.12 -18.23 13.53
CA GLU A 307 5.73 -19.50 14.00
C GLU A 307 6.88 -19.97 13.09
N ALA A 308 6.85 -19.61 11.80
CA ALA A 308 7.94 -19.89 10.87
C ALA A 308 9.15 -18.95 10.98
N GLY A 309 9.06 -17.90 11.80
CA GLY A 309 10.12 -16.90 12.02
C GLY A 309 10.00 -15.64 11.16
N VAL A 310 8.87 -15.42 10.48
CA VAL A 310 8.60 -14.17 9.77
C VAL A 310 8.33 -13.06 10.79
N THR A 311 8.99 -11.92 10.61
CA THR A 311 8.90 -10.78 11.55
C THR A 311 8.48 -9.48 10.89
N HIS A 312 8.56 -9.41 9.56
CA HIS A 312 8.24 -8.22 8.78
C HIS A 312 7.34 -8.55 7.60
N ALA A 313 6.41 -7.64 7.32
CA ALA A 313 5.52 -7.65 6.17
C ALA A 313 5.68 -6.35 5.39
N PHE A 314 5.73 -6.44 4.05
CA PHE A 314 5.88 -5.31 3.15
C PHE A 314 4.65 -5.21 2.26
N THR A 315 4.07 -4.02 2.12
CA THR A 315 2.73 -3.90 1.55
C THR A 315 2.38 -2.52 0.99
N ILE A 316 1.45 -2.50 0.03
CA ILE A 316 0.43 -1.46 -0.05
C ILE A 316 -0.89 -2.09 0.39
N VAL A 317 -1.59 -1.42 1.30
CA VAL A 317 -2.84 -1.93 1.87
C VAL A 317 -3.99 -1.61 0.92
N GLY A 318 -4.79 -2.63 0.61
CA GLY A 318 -5.99 -2.55 -0.21
C GLY A 318 -7.12 -3.42 0.34
N GLY A 319 -8.22 -3.48 -0.42
CA GLY A 319 -9.43 -4.21 -0.03
C GLY A 319 -9.21 -5.72 0.12
N HIS A 320 -8.20 -6.29 -0.53
CA HIS A 320 -8.00 -7.74 -0.54
C HIS A 320 -7.01 -8.24 0.52
N ASN A 321 -6.18 -7.37 1.11
CA ASN A 321 -5.13 -7.80 2.04
C ASN A 321 -5.25 -7.21 3.46
N TYR A 322 -6.21 -6.33 3.75
CA TYR A 322 -6.31 -5.69 5.07
C TYR A 322 -6.49 -6.66 6.25
N HIS A 323 -7.09 -7.85 6.03
CA HIS A 323 -7.18 -8.90 7.06
C HIS A 323 -5.80 -9.44 7.46
N LEU A 324 -4.90 -9.62 6.49
CA LEU A 324 -3.51 -10.01 6.75
C LEU A 324 -2.76 -8.91 7.49
N ILE A 325 -2.97 -7.65 7.12
CA ILE A 325 -2.33 -6.51 7.77
C ILE A 325 -2.80 -6.35 9.21
N ASN A 326 -4.10 -6.46 9.46
CA ASN A 326 -4.63 -6.44 10.82
C ASN A 326 -4.10 -7.62 11.63
N ALA A 327 -4.06 -8.82 11.06
CA ALA A 327 -3.48 -9.99 11.72
C ALA A 327 -1.98 -9.80 12.03
N CYS A 328 -1.21 -9.15 11.15
CA CYS A 328 0.21 -8.82 11.41
C CYS A 328 0.37 -7.99 12.67
N ARG A 329 -0.47 -6.94 12.83
CA ARG A 329 -0.50 -6.12 14.06
C ARG A 329 -0.77 -6.97 15.30
N GLU A 330 -1.71 -7.91 15.23
CA GLU A 330 -2.10 -8.71 16.38
C GLU A 330 -1.15 -9.86 16.71
N GLU A 331 -0.37 -10.34 15.74
CA GLU A 331 0.67 -11.38 15.89
C GLU A 331 2.08 -10.81 16.13
N GLY A 332 2.24 -9.49 16.06
CA GLY A 332 3.52 -8.82 16.25
C GLY A 332 4.47 -8.91 15.05
N ILE A 333 3.94 -9.05 13.84
CA ILE A 333 4.71 -8.88 12.60
C ILE A 333 4.70 -7.38 12.24
N ARG A 334 5.88 -6.77 12.12
CA ARG A 334 6.00 -5.34 11.78
C ARG A 334 5.61 -5.12 10.31
N VAL A 335 4.66 -4.23 10.08
CA VAL A 335 4.20 -3.86 8.74
C VAL A 335 4.97 -2.63 8.26
N ILE A 336 5.51 -2.71 7.04
CA ILE A 336 6.15 -1.63 6.31
C ILE A 336 5.27 -1.31 5.10
N ASP A 337 4.49 -0.23 5.21
CA ASP A 337 3.67 0.30 4.14
C ASP A 337 4.50 1.21 3.22
N VAL A 338 4.38 1.04 1.90
CA VAL A 338 5.25 1.66 0.90
C VAL A 338 4.47 2.58 -0.07
N ARG A 339 5.15 3.20 -1.04
CA ARG A 339 4.53 4.01 -2.11
C ARG A 339 4.29 3.20 -3.40
N ASN A 340 5.04 2.13 -3.64
CA ASN A 340 4.88 1.24 -4.80
C ASN A 340 5.08 -0.25 -4.46
N GLU A 341 4.22 -1.15 -4.94
CA GLU A 341 4.31 -2.59 -4.66
C GLU A 341 5.58 -3.27 -5.19
N MET A 342 6.16 -2.76 -6.29
CA MET A 342 7.46 -3.21 -6.79
C MET A 342 8.53 -3.03 -5.70
N HIS A 343 8.52 -1.89 -5.03
CA HIS A 343 9.46 -1.59 -3.97
C HIS A 343 9.13 -2.31 -2.66
N ALA A 344 7.87 -2.63 -2.37
CA ALA A 344 7.55 -3.59 -1.31
C ALA A 344 8.26 -4.94 -1.54
N ALA A 345 8.25 -5.44 -2.78
CA ALA A 345 8.95 -6.67 -3.12
C ALA A 345 10.47 -6.53 -3.00
N HIS A 346 11.07 -5.43 -3.46
CA HIS A 346 12.50 -5.17 -3.29
C HIS A 346 12.93 -5.04 -1.81
N MET A 347 12.12 -4.40 -0.96
CA MET A 347 12.39 -4.31 0.48
C MET A 347 12.29 -5.67 1.16
N ALA A 348 11.26 -6.46 0.82
CA ALA A 348 11.08 -7.82 1.31
C ALA A 348 12.24 -8.74 0.91
N ASP A 349 12.70 -8.61 -0.35
CA ASP A 349 13.88 -9.27 -0.88
C ASP A 349 15.12 -8.94 -0.02
N ALA A 350 15.50 -7.66 0.05
CA ALA A 350 16.69 -7.26 0.80
C ALA A 350 16.62 -7.64 2.28
N TYR A 351 15.46 -7.42 2.93
CA TYR A 351 15.28 -7.83 4.33
C TYR A 351 15.55 -9.34 4.52
N ALA A 352 15.04 -10.18 3.60
CA ALA A 352 15.27 -11.61 3.66
C ALA A 352 16.73 -12.00 3.42
N ARG A 353 17.43 -11.30 2.50
CA ARG A 353 18.88 -11.50 2.27
C ARG A 353 19.69 -11.28 3.54
N PHE A 354 19.50 -10.13 4.18
CA PHE A 354 20.32 -9.71 5.32
C PHE A 354 19.97 -10.46 6.62
N THR A 355 18.69 -10.81 6.83
CA THR A 355 18.28 -11.53 8.04
C THR A 355 18.36 -13.05 7.94
N ARG A 356 18.47 -13.60 6.72
CA ARG A 356 18.28 -15.04 6.41
C ARG A 356 16.93 -15.59 6.85
N ARG A 357 15.92 -14.74 6.93
CA ARG A 357 14.54 -15.11 7.31
C ARG A 357 13.60 -14.80 6.16
N PRO A 358 12.55 -15.60 5.92
CA PRO A 358 11.54 -15.23 4.94
C PRO A 358 10.86 -13.92 5.33
N ALA A 359 10.61 -13.07 4.34
CA ALA A 359 9.78 -11.88 4.47
C ALA A 359 8.39 -12.15 3.89
N LEU A 360 7.36 -11.53 4.48
CA LEU A 360 6.02 -11.51 3.91
C LEU A 360 5.89 -10.34 2.94
N LEU A 361 5.59 -10.63 1.68
CA LEU A 361 5.05 -9.66 0.73
C LEU A 361 3.54 -9.88 0.64
N THR A 362 2.75 -8.84 0.91
CA THR A 362 1.31 -8.90 0.70
C THR A 362 0.84 -7.61 0.07
N VAL A 363 0.10 -7.71 -1.02
CA VAL A 363 -0.36 -6.59 -1.84
C VAL A 363 -1.82 -6.81 -2.21
N ASP A 364 -2.48 -5.78 -2.73
CA ASP A 364 -3.85 -5.90 -3.20
C ASP A 364 -3.92 -6.84 -4.42
N ALA A 365 -5.11 -7.39 -4.67
CA ALA A 365 -5.34 -8.27 -5.82
C ALA A 365 -5.00 -7.58 -7.14
N ALA A 366 -4.80 -8.37 -8.20
CA ALA A 366 -4.56 -7.93 -9.58
C ALA A 366 -3.54 -6.78 -9.73
N PRO A 367 -3.90 -5.46 -9.85
CA PRO A 367 -2.90 -4.41 -10.06
C PRO A 367 -1.80 -4.38 -9.01
N GLY A 368 -2.11 -4.62 -7.73
CA GLY A 368 -1.09 -4.63 -6.68
C GLY A 368 -0.06 -5.75 -6.91
N LEU A 369 -0.55 -6.95 -7.23
CA LEU A 369 0.31 -8.08 -7.59
C LEU A 369 1.09 -7.84 -8.89
N VAL A 370 0.47 -7.28 -9.92
CA VAL A 370 1.11 -6.96 -11.21
C VAL A 370 2.24 -5.95 -11.02
N ASN A 371 2.03 -4.90 -10.22
CA ASN A 371 3.07 -3.94 -9.88
C ASN A 371 4.25 -4.61 -9.14
N ALA A 372 3.97 -5.60 -8.28
CA ALA A 372 4.99 -6.32 -7.53
C ALA A 372 5.85 -7.29 -8.37
N VAL A 373 5.39 -7.70 -9.57
CA VAL A 373 6.03 -8.74 -10.40
C VAL A 373 7.51 -8.48 -10.62
N ALA A 374 7.88 -7.24 -10.96
CA ALA A 374 9.25 -6.84 -11.20
C ALA A 374 10.16 -7.14 -10.00
N GLY A 375 9.75 -6.77 -8.79
CA GLY A 375 10.55 -7.05 -7.59
C GLY A 375 10.53 -8.51 -7.15
N ILE A 376 9.45 -9.24 -7.44
CA ILE A 376 9.39 -10.69 -7.18
C ILE A 376 10.34 -11.45 -8.11
N GLU A 377 10.46 -11.05 -9.37
CA GLU A 377 11.40 -11.63 -10.33
C GLU A 377 12.85 -11.45 -9.87
N VAL A 378 13.22 -10.26 -9.37
CA VAL A 378 14.54 -10.00 -8.79
C VAL A 378 14.83 -10.96 -7.63
N ALA A 379 13.87 -11.17 -6.73
CA ALA A 379 14.01 -12.11 -5.62
C ALA A 379 14.12 -13.57 -6.09
N TYR A 380 13.39 -13.95 -7.14
CA TYR A 380 13.44 -15.28 -7.75
C TYR A 380 14.81 -15.59 -8.34
N GLU A 381 15.35 -14.70 -9.17
CA GLU A 381 16.66 -14.87 -9.78
C GLU A 381 17.77 -14.86 -8.73
N ALA A 382 17.64 -14.04 -7.69
CA ALA A 382 18.58 -13.99 -6.59
C ALA A 382 18.42 -15.11 -5.56
N GLN A 383 17.42 -15.98 -5.72
CA GLN A 383 17.18 -17.16 -4.86
C GLN A 383 16.85 -16.77 -3.42
N VAL A 384 15.93 -15.83 -3.24
CA VAL A 384 15.63 -15.24 -1.92
C VAL A 384 14.31 -15.80 -1.38
N PRO A 385 14.26 -16.28 -0.13
CA PRO A 385 13.04 -16.81 0.46
C PRO A 385 12.04 -15.67 0.72
N MET A 386 11.00 -15.60 -0.09
CA MET A 386 9.91 -14.63 0.05
C MET A 386 8.57 -15.37 0.08
N ILE A 387 7.70 -15.02 1.02
CA ILE A 387 6.33 -15.52 1.05
C ILE A 387 5.42 -14.44 0.52
N ILE A 388 4.74 -14.73 -0.58
CA ILE A 388 3.82 -13.80 -1.23
C ILE A 388 2.41 -14.29 -0.89
N ALA A 389 1.66 -13.54 -0.10
CA ALA A 389 0.29 -13.87 0.26
C ALA A 389 -0.66 -12.79 -0.27
N CYS A 390 -1.52 -13.15 -1.22
CA CYS A 390 -2.44 -12.22 -1.88
C CYS A 390 -3.82 -12.85 -1.92
N ALA A 391 -4.85 -12.14 -1.44
CA ALA A 391 -6.20 -12.58 -1.75
C ALA A 391 -6.53 -12.25 -3.21
N GLN A 392 -7.41 -13.03 -3.80
CA GLN A 392 -8.09 -12.69 -5.07
C GLN A 392 -9.52 -12.21 -4.76
N GLY A 393 -10.22 -11.70 -5.76
CA GLY A 393 -11.63 -11.32 -5.66
C GLY A 393 -12.58 -12.47 -5.25
N SER A 394 -13.86 -12.13 -5.08
CA SER A 394 -14.90 -13.09 -4.68
C SER A 394 -15.03 -14.28 -5.64
N LEU A 395 -15.23 -15.48 -5.08
CA LEU A 395 -15.53 -16.68 -5.86
C LEU A 395 -16.81 -16.54 -6.70
N GLU A 396 -17.83 -15.86 -6.19
CA GLU A 396 -19.11 -15.65 -6.89
C GLU A 396 -18.93 -14.74 -8.12
N GLY A 397 -17.97 -13.84 -8.04
CA GLY A 397 -17.61 -12.89 -9.09
C GLY A 397 -16.65 -13.44 -10.15
N ARG A 398 -16.21 -14.69 -10.02
CA ARG A 398 -15.21 -15.27 -10.91
C ARG A 398 -15.74 -15.35 -12.34
N ASP A 399 -14.88 -15.01 -13.31
CA ASP A 399 -15.13 -15.07 -14.75
C ASP A 399 -16.25 -14.14 -15.29
N ILE A 400 -16.86 -13.29 -14.45
CA ILE A 400 -17.88 -12.30 -14.86
C ILE A 400 -17.41 -10.85 -14.78
N GLY A 401 -16.10 -10.62 -14.59
CA GLY A 401 -15.48 -9.29 -14.68
C GLY A 401 -15.55 -8.44 -13.41
N VAL A 402 -15.39 -9.05 -12.23
CA VAL A 402 -15.28 -8.28 -10.98
C VAL A 402 -14.01 -7.44 -10.90
N MET A 403 -14.08 -6.35 -10.13
CA MET A 403 -12.98 -5.42 -9.92
C MET A 403 -11.72 -6.16 -9.43
N GLN A 404 -10.57 -5.81 -10.01
CA GLN A 404 -9.25 -6.36 -9.64
C GLN A 404 -9.16 -7.90 -9.69
N ALA A 405 -9.73 -8.55 -10.72
CA ALA A 405 -9.57 -9.98 -10.96
C ALA A 405 -8.65 -10.29 -12.16
N ILE A 406 -7.67 -11.17 -11.94
CA ILE A 406 -6.82 -11.80 -12.97
C ILE A 406 -6.50 -13.24 -12.56
N ASP A 407 -5.95 -14.05 -13.46
CA ASP A 407 -5.35 -15.34 -13.12
C ASP A 407 -4.00 -15.15 -12.42
N GLN A 408 -4.04 -14.90 -11.11
CA GLN A 408 -2.86 -14.62 -10.28
C GLN A 408 -1.87 -15.80 -10.29
N VAL A 409 -2.38 -17.03 -10.21
CA VAL A 409 -1.53 -18.23 -10.17
C VAL A 409 -0.76 -18.40 -11.48
N ARG A 410 -1.40 -18.14 -12.64
CA ARG A 410 -0.72 -18.17 -13.93
C ARG A 410 0.33 -17.07 -14.06
N LEU A 411 0.03 -15.85 -13.58
CA LEU A 411 0.98 -14.74 -13.56
C LEU A 411 2.23 -15.08 -12.74
N MET A 412 2.07 -15.71 -11.58
CA MET A 412 3.17 -15.98 -10.65
C MET A 412 3.98 -17.24 -10.96
N ARG A 413 3.46 -18.15 -11.79
CA ARG A 413 4.09 -19.43 -12.13
C ARG A 413 5.55 -19.35 -12.64
N PRO A 414 5.96 -18.41 -13.50
CA PRO A 414 7.33 -18.37 -14.00
C PRO A 414 8.36 -17.83 -12.99
N ILE A 415 7.91 -17.14 -11.93
CA ILE A 415 8.77 -16.37 -11.01
C ILE A 415 8.60 -16.81 -9.54
N THR A 416 8.05 -18.00 -9.31
CA THR A 416 7.90 -18.59 -7.97
C THR A 416 8.22 -20.08 -8.00
N LYS A 417 8.75 -20.61 -6.90
CA LYS A 417 9.03 -22.04 -6.73
C LYS A 417 7.77 -22.87 -6.48
N TRP A 418 6.74 -22.24 -5.94
CA TRP A 418 5.48 -22.86 -5.58
C TRP A 418 4.36 -21.83 -5.57
N GLN A 419 3.20 -22.23 -6.06
CA GLN A 419 2.04 -21.38 -6.22
C GLN A 419 0.77 -22.20 -6.14
N ARG A 420 -0.14 -21.88 -5.21
CA ARG A 420 -1.44 -22.56 -5.08
C ARG A 420 -2.50 -21.63 -4.51
N THR A 421 -3.74 -21.86 -4.95
CA THR A 421 -4.93 -21.31 -4.32
C THR A 421 -5.42 -22.23 -3.20
N CYS A 422 -5.68 -21.67 -2.02
CA CYS A 422 -6.35 -22.36 -0.91
C CYS A 422 -7.84 -22.00 -0.91
N PHE A 423 -8.70 -23.02 -1.05
CA PHE A 423 -10.17 -22.85 -1.09
C PHE A 423 -10.87 -23.22 0.24
N ASP A 424 -10.12 -23.60 1.28
CA ASP A 424 -10.68 -23.97 2.59
C ASP A 424 -9.89 -23.26 3.70
N VAL A 425 -10.58 -22.42 4.48
CA VAL A 425 -10.01 -21.66 5.60
C VAL A 425 -9.27 -22.56 6.61
N ARG A 426 -9.75 -23.79 6.84
CA ARG A 426 -9.11 -24.75 7.78
C ARG A 426 -7.75 -25.23 7.32
N ARG A 427 -7.46 -25.13 6.01
CA ARG A 427 -6.19 -25.57 5.42
C ARG A 427 -5.19 -24.43 5.23
N LEU A 428 -5.54 -23.19 5.58
CA LEU A 428 -4.62 -22.05 5.46
C LEU A 428 -3.29 -22.28 6.19
N PRO A 429 -3.23 -22.84 7.42
CA PRO A 429 -1.95 -23.14 8.04
C PRO A 429 -1.13 -24.20 7.29
N GLU A 430 -1.77 -25.23 6.75
CA GLU A 430 -1.11 -26.26 5.93
C GLU A 430 -0.47 -25.66 4.68
N TYR A 431 -1.22 -24.85 3.94
CA TYR A 431 -0.75 -24.21 2.71
C TYR A 431 0.32 -23.15 2.99
N THR A 432 0.17 -22.41 4.09
CA THR A 432 1.17 -21.43 4.52
C THR A 432 2.48 -22.11 4.90
N ALA A 433 2.42 -23.22 5.66
CA ALA A 433 3.61 -24.02 5.96
C ALA A 433 4.25 -24.64 4.70
N ALA A 434 3.43 -25.04 3.72
CA ALA A 434 3.94 -25.49 2.41
C ALA A 434 4.67 -24.38 1.66
N ALA A 435 4.10 -23.17 1.58
CA ALA A 435 4.75 -22.01 0.98
C ALA A 435 6.10 -21.74 1.64
N VAL A 436 6.15 -21.72 2.98
CA VAL A 436 7.40 -21.53 3.72
C VAL A 436 8.43 -22.62 3.43
N ARG A 437 8.03 -23.89 3.42
CA ARG A 437 8.91 -25.02 3.08
C ARG A 437 9.49 -24.87 1.68
N HIS A 438 8.66 -24.57 0.68
CA HIS A 438 9.13 -24.36 -0.69
C HIS A 438 10.04 -23.14 -0.81
N ALA A 439 9.77 -22.06 -0.07
CA ALA A 439 10.59 -20.87 -0.13
C ALA A 439 11.99 -21.05 0.48
N THR A 440 12.12 -21.92 1.49
CA THR A 440 13.33 -22.01 2.34
C THR A 440 14.19 -23.25 2.13
N THR A 441 13.65 -24.34 1.57
CA THR A 441 14.40 -25.59 1.38
C THR A 441 15.02 -25.72 -0.01
N GLY A 442 16.15 -26.43 -0.08
CA GLY A 442 16.96 -26.53 -1.30
C GLY A 442 17.54 -25.18 -1.69
N ARG A 443 17.53 -24.84 -2.98
CA ARG A 443 17.76 -23.47 -3.47
C ARG A 443 16.61 -22.57 -3.02
N PRO A 444 16.80 -21.54 -2.17
CA PRO A 444 15.69 -20.71 -1.71
C PRO A 444 15.05 -19.90 -2.86
N GLY A 445 13.85 -19.39 -2.63
CA GLY A 445 13.15 -18.56 -3.63
C GLY A 445 11.73 -18.17 -3.21
N PRO A 446 11.05 -17.31 -3.98
CA PRO A 446 9.68 -16.90 -3.70
C PRO A 446 8.66 -18.05 -3.77
N ALA A 447 7.65 -18.01 -2.90
CA ALA A 447 6.48 -18.90 -2.93
C ALA A 447 5.19 -18.08 -2.80
N PHE A 448 4.19 -18.38 -3.63
CA PHE A 448 2.93 -17.66 -3.73
C PHE A 448 1.77 -18.46 -3.14
N LEU A 449 1.09 -17.86 -2.16
CA LEU A 449 -0.15 -18.37 -1.59
C LEU A 449 -1.29 -17.44 -1.98
N ASP A 450 -2.25 -18.02 -2.70
CA ASP A 450 -3.45 -17.35 -3.17
C ASP A 450 -4.67 -17.89 -2.42
N PHE A 451 -5.69 -17.06 -2.22
CA PHE A 451 -6.95 -17.45 -1.58
C PHE A 451 -8.08 -16.49 -1.96
N PRO A 452 -9.33 -16.95 -2.11
CA PRO A 452 -10.48 -16.07 -2.29
C PRO A 452 -10.81 -15.24 -1.05
N LEU A 453 -11.47 -14.09 -1.24
CA LEU A 453 -11.95 -13.24 -0.14
C LEU A 453 -12.81 -14.01 0.87
N GLU A 454 -13.67 -14.92 0.42
CA GLU A 454 -14.53 -15.72 1.30
C GLU A 454 -13.70 -16.57 2.27
N VAL A 455 -12.58 -17.12 1.81
CA VAL A 455 -11.65 -17.91 2.63
C VAL A 455 -10.92 -17.01 3.63
N MET A 456 -10.53 -15.80 3.20
CA MET A 456 -9.87 -14.82 4.06
C MET A 456 -10.79 -14.28 5.16
N HIS A 457 -12.07 -14.03 4.83
CA HIS A 457 -13.06 -13.43 5.72
C HIS A 457 -13.75 -14.47 6.63
N ALA A 458 -13.70 -15.75 6.28
CA ALA A 458 -14.32 -16.82 7.06
C ALA A 458 -13.80 -16.83 8.50
N VAL A 459 -14.72 -17.02 9.45
CA VAL A 459 -14.43 -17.11 10.89
C VAL A 459 -14.79 -18.49 11.39
N ILE A 460 -13.81 -19.21 11.89
CA ILE A 460 -13.94 -20.59 12.39
C ILE A 460 -13.48 -20.71 13.83
N GLU A 461 -13.81 -21.83 14.48
CA GLU A 461 -13.27 -22.17 15.80
C GLU A 461 -11.80 -22.61 15.64
N GLU A 462 -10.90 -22.03 16.45
CA GLU A 462 -9.45 -22.22 16.33
C GLU A 462 -9.04 -23.68 16.62
N ASP A 463 -9.74 -24.35 17.53
CA ASP A 463 -9.50 -25.75 17.89
C ASP A 463 -9.78 -26.74 16.75
N THR A 464 -10.49 -26.31 15.70
CA THR A 464 -10.72 -27.11 14.49
C THR A 464 -9.55 -27.07 13.51
N VAL A 465 -8.48 -26.32 13.82
CA VAL A 465 -7.33 -26.12 12.94
C VAL A 465 -6.04 -26.62 13.59
N THR A 466 -5.19 -27.26 12.79
CA THR A 466 -3.85 -27.68 13.21
C THR A 466 -2.79 -26.79 12.58
N PHE A 467 -1.95 -26.15 13.41
CA PHE A 467 -0.78 -25.41 12.96
C PHE A 467 0.41 -26.37 12.76
N PRO A 468 0.93 -26.52 11.52
CA PRO A 468 2.04 -27.45 11.28
C PRO A 468 3.32 -27.02 12.01
N ARG A 469 3.94 -27.98 12.70
CA ARG A 469 5.26 -27.85 13.32
C ARG A 469 6.23 -28.85 12.71
N HIS A 470 7.53 -28.54 12.70
CA HIS A 470 8.59 -29.44 12.23
C HIS A 470 8.36 -30.02 10.82
N TYR A 471 7.94 -29.17 9.87
CA TYR A 471 7.48 -29.59 8.55
C TYR A 471 8.52 -29.43 7.44
N ARG A 472 9.75 -28.99 7.74
CA ARG A 472 10.80 -28.71 6.75
C ARG A 472 12.17 -29.14 7.24
N VAL A 473 13.03 -29.46 6.29
CA VAL A 473 14.46 -29.70 6.53
C VAL A 473 15.14 -28.38 6.89
N THR A 474 15.98 -28.40 7.91
CA THR A 474 16.73 -27.21 8.40
C THR A 474 18.24 -27.33 8.22
N VAL A 475 18.74 -28.51 7.85
CA VAL A 475 20.15 -28.81 7.57
C VAL A 475 20.24 -29.38 6.16
N GLY A 476 21.06 -28.77 5.30
CA GLY A 476 21.24 -29.24 3.94
C GLY A 476 22.02 -30.57 3.86
N PRO A 477 21.93 -31.29 2.73
CA PRO A 477 22.61 -32.57 2.56
C PRO A 477 24.13 -32.39 2.37
N PRO A 478 24.96 -33.32 2.85
CA PRO A 478 26.39 -33.35 2.51
C PRO A 478 26.60 -33.73 1.04
N GLY A 479 27.81 -33.49 0.52
CA GLY A 479 28.23 -34.02 -0.77
C GLY A 479 28.61 -35.51 -0.68
N ASP A 480 28.65 -36.19 -1.82
CA ASP A 480 29.18 -37.54 -1.92
C ASP A 480 30.66 -37.55 -1.47
N PRO A 481 31.04 -38.32 -0.42
CA PRO A 481 32.39 -38.30 0.12
C PRO A 481 33.49 -38.66 -0.88
N ALA A 482 33.21 -39.52 -1.88
CA ALA A 482 34.17 -39.86 -2.92
C ALA A 482 34.39 -38.68 -3.87
N LEU A 483 33.33 -38.00 -4.28
CA LEU A 483 33.41 -36.81 -5.12
C LEU A 483 34.10 -35.65 -4.38
N VAL A 484 33.81 -35.46 -3.08
CA VAL A 484 34.47 -34.42 -2.28
C VAL A 484 35.98 -34.68 -2.15
N ARG A 485 36.40 -35.94 -1.98
CA ARG A 485 37.82 -36.31 -1.98
C ARG A 485 38.47 -36.05 -3.35
N GLN A 486 37.81 -36.47 -4.43
CA GLN A 486 38.29 -36.23 -5.78
C GLN A 486 38.40 -34.73 -6.10
N ALA A 487 37.46 -33.91 -5.62
CA ALA A 487 37.52 -32.46 -5.74
C ALA A 487 38.79 -31.90 -5.08
N LEU A 488 39.08 -32.31 -3.85
CA LEU A 488 40.28 -31.86 -3.15
C LEU A 488 41.56 -32.32 -3.87
N ASP A 489 41.60 -33.53 -4.41
CA ASP A 489 42.75 -34.05 -5.16
C ASP A 489 43.02 -33.27 -6.45
N VAL A 490 41.97 -32.80 -7.14
CA VAL A 490 42.10 -31.90 -8.29
C VAL A 490 42.72 -30.57 -7.87
N ILE A 491 42.20 -29.95 -6.81
CA ILE A 491 42.64 -28.63 -6.36
C ILE A 491 44.05 -28.68 -5.74
N ARG A 492 44.42 -29.75 -5.01
CA ARG A 492 45.76 -29.91 -4.41
C ARG A 492 46.90 -29.95 -5.43
N LYS A 493 46.62 -30.45 -6.64
CA LYS A 493 47.60 -30.56 -7.74
C LYS A 493 47.77 -29.27 -8.55
N ALA A 494 46.87 -28.31 -8.37
CA ALA A 494 46.90 -27.04 -9.07
C ALA A 494 48.01 -26.13 -8.53
N ARG A 495 48.68 -25.39 -9.41
CA ARG A 495 49.72 -24.42 -9.04
C ARG A 495 49.12 -23.06 -8.73
N ARG A 496 48.01 -22.70 -9.38
CA ARG A 496 47.29 -21.43 -9.25
C ARG A 496 45.78 -21.69 -9.10
N PRO A 497 45.34 -22.42 -8.05
CA PRO A 497 43.93 -22.67 -7.79
C PRO A 497 43.19 -21.38 -7.44
N LEU A 498 41.96 -21.21 -7.92
CA LEU A 498 41.09 -20.09 -7.54
C LEU A 498 39.77 -20.62 -6.98
N LEU A 499 39.41 -20.17 -5.78
CA LEU A 499 38.12 -20.43 -5.16
C LEU A 499 37.12 -19.35 -5.59
N ILE A 500 35.92 -19.76 -6.00
CA ILE A 500 34.83 -18.85 -6.40
C ILE A 500 33.60 -19.17 -5.56
N VAL A 501 33.19 -18.25 -4.70
CA VAL A 501 32.08 -18.45 -3.76
C VAL A 501 30.97 -17.45 -3.98
N GLY A 502 29.72 -17.88 -3.77
CA GLY A 502 28.58 -16.96 -3.80
C GLY A 502 27.54 -17.24 -2.73
N SER A 503 26.35 -16.68 -2.93
CA SER A 503 25.28 -16.64 -1.93
C SER A 503 24.90 -18.00 -1.34
N GLY A 504 25.19 -19.13 -2.01
CA GLY A 504 24.96 -20.46 -1.44
C GLY A 504 25.70 -20.68 -0.11
N VAL A 505 26.90 -20.13 0.06
CA VAL A 505 27.64 -20.16 1.34
C VAL A 505 26.89 -19.37 2.43
N TRP A 506 26.37 -18.19 2.07
CA TRP A 506 25.56 -17.35 2.96
C TRP A 506 24.27 -18.05 3.38
N TRP A 507 23.54 -18.67 2.46
CA TRP A 507 22.31 -19.39 2.79
C TRP A 507 22.54 -20.64 3.64
N ALA A 508 23.66 -21.34 3.39
CA ALA A 508 24.07 -22.53 4.12
C ALA A 508 24.62 -22.23 5.53
N ARG A 509 24.84 -20.95 5.88
CA ARG A 509 25.54 -20.53 7.12
C ARG A 509 26.97 -21.08 7.19
N GLY A 510 27.67 -21.06 6.06
CA GLY A 510 29.01 -21.64 5.89
C GLY A 510 30.17 -20.66 6.10
N GLU A 511 29.96 -19.50 6.70
CA GLU A 511 31.00 -18.45 6.84
C GLU A 511 32.27 -18.96 7.53
N GLU A 512 32.09 -19.65 8.65
CA GLU A 512 33.21 -20.16 9.45
C GLU A 512 33.95 -21.28 8.72
N GLU A 513 33.22 -22.19 8.08
CA GLU A 513 33.81 -23.27 7.29
C GLU A 513 34.57 -22.74 6.08
N LEU A 514 34.05 -21.70 5.42
CA LEU A 514 34.73 -21.01 4.33
C LEU A 514 36.02 -20.34 4.81
N ARG A 515 35.95 -19.59 5.92
CA ARG A 515 37.11 -18.92 6.51
C ARG A 515 38.21 -19.90 6.86
N ARG A 516 37.85 -20.97 7.57
CA ARG A 516 38.77 -22.05 7.90
C ARG A 516 39.42 -22.66 6.66
N PHE A 517 38.64 -22.95 5.61
CA PHE A 517 39.18 -23.54 4.39
C PHE A 517 40.17 -22.59 3.69
N VAL A 518 39.80 -21.32 3.53
CA VAL A 518 40.64 -20.31 2.87
C VAL A 518 41.92 -20.07 3.65
N GLU A 519 41.84 -19.86 4.97
CA GLU A 519 43.01 -19.59 5.82
C GLU A 519 43.95 -20.79 5.93
N THR A 520 43.42 -22.02 5.97
CA THR A 520 44.24 -23.24 6.06
C THR A 520 44.95 -23.55 4.75
N THR A 521 44.29 -23.32 3.61
CA THR A 521 44.84 -23.68 2.29
C THR A 521 45.66 -22.55 1.65
N GLY A 522 45.42 -21.30 2.05
CA GLY A 522 46.00 -20.11 1.43
C GLY A 522 45.46 -19.81 0.04
N ILE A 523 44.44 -20.54 -0.44
CA ILE A 523 43.89 -20.36 -1.79
C ILE A 523 43.16 -19.01 -1.87
N PRO A 524 43.48 -18.16 -2.86
CA PRO A 524 42.77 -16.90 -3.03
C PRO A 524 41.30 -17.15 -3.40
N VAL A 525 40.42 -16.30 -2.87
CA VAL A 525 38.97 -16.42 -3.00
C VAL A 525 38.36 -15.21 -3.70
N LEU A 526 37.64 -15.49 -4.77
CA LEU A 526 36.80 -14.54 -5.47
C LEU A 526 35.37 -14.69 -4.93
N SER A 527 34.84 -13.64 -4.30
CA SER A 527 33.55 -13.68 -3.61
C SER A 527 32.46 -12.91 -4.35
N ARG A 528 31.27 -13.50 -4.44
CA ARG A 528 30.12 -12.95 -5.18
C ARG A 528 28.93 -12.69 -4.27
N ASN A 529 28.12 -11.71 -4.66
CA ASN A 529 26.80 -11.44 -4.07
C ASN A 529 26.87 -11.40 -2.53
N LEU A 530 26.01 -12.15 -1.83
CA LEU A 530 25.95 -12.15 -0.36
C LEU A 530 27.16 -12.82 0.32
N ALA A 531 28.00 -13.55 -0.43
CA ALA A 531 29.25 -14.08 0.11
C ALA A 531 30.38 -13.05 0.12
N ARG A 532 30.28 -11.98 -0.68
CA ARG A 532 31.28 -10.90 -0.70
C ARG A 532 31.32 -10.24 0.67
N GLY A 533 32.49 -10.19 1.29
CA GLY A 533 32.71 -9.69 2.65
C GLY A 533 32.62 -10.74 3.77
N ILE A 534 32.35 -12.02 3.48
CA ILE A 534 32.61 -13.12 4.44
C ILE A 534 34.11 -13.23 4.70
N ILE A 535 34.88 -13.27 3.61
CA ILE A 535 36.28 -12.90 3.57
C ILE A 535 36.29 -11.43 3.12
N PRO A 536 36.67 -10.50 3.99
CA PRO A 536 36.71 -9.08 3.65
C PRO A 536 37.57 -8.80 2.42
N ASP A 537 37.22 -7.79 1.63
CA ASP A 537 37.97 -7.46 0.41
C ASP A 537 39.41 -6.96 0.70
N ASP A 538 39.65 -6.42 1.90
CA ASP A 538 40.98 -6.04 2.41
C ASP A 538 41.81 -7.23 2.94
N HIS A 539 41.25 -8.44 2.94
CA HIS A 539 41.97 -9.65 3.36
C HIS A 539 43.01 -10.07 2.31
N PRO A 540 44.25 -10.50 2.70
CA PRO A 540 45.31 -10.89 1.75
C PRO A 540 44.97 -12.05 0.82
N LEU A 541 43.97 -12.86 1.18
CA LEU A 541 43.46 -13.97 0.36
C LEU A 541 42.24 -13.59 -0.48
N SER A 542 41.74 -12.36 -0.39
CA SER A 542 40.66 -11.90 -1.28
C SER A 542 41.21 -11.63 -2.68
N ALA A 543 40.57 -12.22 -3.68
CA ALA A 543 40.73 -11.88 -5.09
C ALA A 543 39.67 -10.86 -5.57
N GLY A 544 38.90 -10.29 -4.64
CA GLY A 544 37.90 -9.27 -4.91
C GLY A 544 36.66 -9.81 -5.64
N PHE A 545 35.98 -8.91 -6.36
CA PHE A 545 34.74 -9.22 -7.07
C PHE A 545 34.95 -9.51 -8.56
N TYR A 546 35.84 -8.77 -9.22
CA TYR A 546 36.14 -8.95 -10.64
C TYR A 546 37.08 -10.15 -10.83
N PRO A 547 36.89 -10.97 -11.88
CA PRO A 547 37.72 -12.15 -12.13
C PRO A 547 39.08 -11.83 -12.74
N THR A 548 39.76 -10.78 -12.26
CA THR A 548 41.06 -10.35 -12.77
C THR A 548 42.14 -11.44 -12.68
N PRO A 549 42.24 -12.28 -11.63
CA PRO A 549 43.23 -13.36 -11.61
C PRO A 549 42.76 -14.64 -12.33
N ALA A 550 41.49 -14.74 -12.74
CA ALA A 550 40.92 -15.99 -13.27
C ALA A 550 41.60 -16.44 -14.58
N ALA A 551 42.09 -15.52 -15.41
CA ALA A 551 42.81 -15.86 -16.64
C ALA A 551 44.17 -16.54 -16.37
N MET A 552 44.75 -16.34 -15.17
CA MET A 552 46.01 -16.95 -14.76
C MET A 552 45.80 -18.26 -13.97
N ALA A 553 44.59 -18.50 -13.47
CA ALA A 553 44.30 -19.68 -12.67
C ALA A 553 44.34 -20.97 -13.53
N ASP A 554 44.79 -22.07 -12.92
CA ASP A 554 44.90 -23.38 -13.56
C ASP A 554 43.95 -24.44 -12.98
N ALA A 555 43.15 -24.09 -11.97
CA ALA A 555 42.02 -24.88 -11.50
C ALA A 555 41.00 -23.99 -10.79
N PHE A 556 39.72 -24.34 -10.84
CA PHE A 556 38.64 -23.60 -10.19
C PHE A 556 37.83 -24.50 -9.26
N LEU A 557 37.58 -24.02 -8.04
CA LEU A 557 36.58 -24.58 -7.14
C LEU A 557 35.43 -23.57 -7.01
N VAL A 558 34.26 -23.90 -7.54
CA VAL A 558 33.08 -23.04 -7.55
C VAL A 558 32.07 -23.56 -6.52
N ILE A 559 31.73 -22.75 -5.51
CA ILE A 559 30.83 -23.18 -4.42
C ILE A 559 29.66 -22.20 -4.28
N GLY A 560 28.44 -22.72 -4.46
CA GLY A 560 27.20 -22.00 -4.16
C GLY A 560 26.99 -20.75 -5.02
N THR A 561 27.49 -20.76 -6.26
CA THR A 561 27.28 -19.68 -7.22
C THR A 561 27.18 -20.18 -8.65
N ARG A 562 26.42 -19.43 -9.46
CA ARG A 562 26.37 -19.59 -10.91
C ARG A 562 27.54 -18.83 -11.54
N LEU A 563 28.09 -19.37 -12.63
CA LEU A 563 28.99 -18.65 -13.53
C LEU A 563 28.13 -17.90 -14.56
N ASP A 564 27.59 -16.75 -14.17
CA ASP A 564 26.68 -15.92 -14.99
C ASP A 564 27.41 -14.83 -15.78
N TRP A 565 26.66 -13.91 -16.39
CA TRP A 565 27.22 -12.85 -17.21
C TRP A 565 28.22 -11.98 -16.46
N THR A 566 28.02 -11.76 -15.17
CA THR A 566 28.84 -10.86 -14.34
C THR A 566 30.27 -11.38 -14.11
N ILE A 567 30.54 -12.64 -14.49
CA ILE A 567 31.84 -13.29 -14.44
C ILE A 567 32.19 -13.94 -15.79
N GLY A 568 31.63 -13.41 -16.89
CA GLY A 568 31.91 -13.87 -18.25
C GLY A 568 31.50 -15.31 -18.51
N TYR A 569 30.48 -15.80 -17.81
CA TYR A 569 29.98 -17.17 -17.92
C TYR A 569 31.02 -18.24 -17.57
N GLY A 570 32.12 -17.85 -16.91
CA GLY A 570 33.27 -18.72 -16.69
C GLY A 570 34.03 -19.08 -17.97
N ARG A 571 33.95 -18.27 -19.04
CA ARG A 571 34.51 -18.57 -20.36
C ARG A 571 35.71 -17.68 -20.73
N PHE A 572 36.43 -18.08 -21.77
CA PHE A 572 37.47 -17.26 -22.41
C PHE A 572 36.90 -15.89 -22.88
N PRO A 573 37.67 -14.78 -22.79
CA PRO A 573 39.07 -14.68 -22.37
C PRO A 573 39.30 -14.58 -20.86
N LEU A 574 38.24 -14.46 -20.03
CA LEU A 574 38.40 -14.26 -18.59
C LEU A 574 38.81 -15.53 -17.85
N PHE A 575 38.45 -16.69 -18.38
CA PHE A 575 38.76 -17.99 -17.78
C PHE A 575 39.51 -18.87 -18.77
N SER A 576 40.48 -19.63 -18.26
CA SER A 576 41.03 -20.76 -19.00
C SER A 576 39.95 -21.82 -19.23
N MET A 577 39.85 -22.29 -20.47
CA MET A 577 38.93 -23.37 -20.84
C MET A 577 39.54 -24.76 -20.61
N ASP A 578 40.87 -24.85 -20.48
CA ASP A 578 41.60 -26.09 -20.22
C ASP A 578 41.79 -26.37 -18.72
N ALA A 579 41.60 -25.36 -17.88
CA ALA A 579 41.70 -25.51 -16.42
C ALA A 579 40.52 -26.32 -15.88
N PRO A 580 40.76 -27.35 -15.05
CA PRO A 580 39.71 -28.13 -14.43
C PRO A 580 38.79 -27.30 -13.54
N VAL A 581 37.50 -27.57 -13.60
CA VAL A 581 36.45 -26.92 -12.80
C VAL A 581 35.71 -27.95 -11.95
N VAL A 582 35.77 -27.74 -10.64
CA VAL A 582 34.92 -28.41 -9.66
C VAL A 582 33.78 -27.47 -9.29
N GLN A 583 32.53 -27.91 -9.38
CA GLN A 583 31.36 -27.11 -9.03
C GLN A 583 30.49 -27.79 -7.97
N VAL A 584 30.23 -27.07 -6.88
CA VAL A 584 29.35 -27.46 -5.77
C VAL A 584 28.10 -26.59 -5.78
N ASP A 585 26.92 -27.21 -5.87
CA ASP A 585 25.64 -26.51 -5.78
C ASP A 585 24.59 -27.40 -5.11
N ILE A 586 23.65 -26.79 -4.38
CA ILE A 586 22.55 -27.53 -3.74
C ILE A 586 21.51 -27.98 -4.77
N HIS A 587 21.47 -27.35 -5.94
CA HIS A 587 20.53 -27.65 -7.00
C HIS A 587 21.23 -28.28 -8.22
N PRO A 588 20.93 -29.55 -8.56
CA PRO A 588 21.62 -30.26 -9.64
C PRO A 588 21.62 -29.55 -10.99
N GLU A 589 20.54 -28.84 -11.34
CA GLU A 589 20.41 -28.14 -12.63
C GLU A 589 21.32 -26.89 -12.75
N SER A 590 21.93 -26.44 -11.65
CA SER A 590 22.92 -25.36 -11.69
C SER A 590 24.30 -25.83 -12.17
N ILE A 591 24.59 -27.13 -12.05
CA ILE A 591 25.92 -27.70 -12.30
C ILE A 591 26.14 -27.83 -13.81
N GLY A 592 27.26 -27.30 -14.32
CA GLY A 592 27.65 -27.41 -15.74
C GLY A 592 26.74 -26.63 -16.71
N LYS A 593 25.88 -25.74 -16.21
CA LYS A 593 24.89 -25.03 -17.03
C LYS A 593 25.50 -24.10 -18.08
N THR A 594 26.62 -23.44 -17.75
CA THR A 594 27.19 -22.36 -18.59
C THR A 594 28.49 -22.75 -19.28
N ARG A 595 29.22 -23.74 -18.75
CA ARG A 595 30.37 -24.37 -19.40
C ARG A 595 30.50 -25.83 -18.96
N PRO A 596 31.21 -26.66 -19.73
CA PRO A 596 31.66 -27.97 -19.24
C PRO A 596 32.44 -27.82 -17.93
N ILE A 597 32.24 -28.79 -17.05
CA ILE A 597 32.92 -28.93 -15.75
C ILE A 597 33.46 -30.36 -15.62
N ASP A 598 34.51 -30.52 -14.84
CA ASP A 598 35.21 -31.81 -14.66
C ASP A 598 34.59 -32.62 -13.53
N LEU A 599 34.08 -31.95 -12.50
CA LEU A 599 33.46 -32.60 -11.34
C LEU A 599 32.33 -31.77 -10.76
N GLY A 600 31.15 -32.37 -10.65
CA GLY A 600 29.96 -31.76 -10.06
C GLY A 600 29.61 -32.42 -8.73
N ILE A 601 29.35 -31.62 -7.70
CA ILE A 601 28.93 -32.09 -6.37
C ILE A 601 27.58 -31.45 -6.04
N VAL A 602 26.56 -32.30 -5.87
CA VAL A 602 25.28 -31.87 -5.31
C VAL A 602 25.38 -31.90 -3.80
N GLY A 603 25.28 -30.75 -3.15
CA GLY A 603 25.41 -30.64 -1.71
C GLY A 603 25.23 -29.23 -1.19
N ASP A 604 24.92 -29.13 0.10
CA ASP A 604 24.91 -27.86 0.82
C ASP A 604 26.34 -27.32 0.98
N ALA A 605 26.51 -26.03 0.71
CA ALA A 605 27.84 -25.41 0.67
C ALA A 605 28.58 -25.53 2.01
N ALA A 606 27.90 -25.37 3.14
CA ALA A 606 28.52 -25.47 4.46
C ALA A 606 28.92 -26.91 4.77
N GLN A 607 28.07 -27.89 4.43
CA GLN A 607 28.40 -29.31 4.62
C GLN A 607 29.59 -29.75 3.76
N VAL A 608 29.64 -29.34 2.49
CA VAL A 608 30.77 -29.69 1.60
C VAL A 608 32.05 -29.00 2.06
N LEU A 609 32.00 -27.72 2.47
CA LEU A 609 33.17 -27.04 3.05
C LEU A 609 33.68 -27.73 4.31
N ARG A 610 32.79 -28.24 5.17
CA ARG A 610 33.18 -29.03 6.34
C ARG A 610 33.92 -30.32 5.95
N GLN A 611 33.38 -31.07 5.00
CA GLN A 611 34.01 -32.30 4.50
C GLN A 611 35.39 -31.99 3.88
N LEU A 612 35.52 -30.87 3.17
CA LEU A 612 36.80 -30.39 2.65
C LEU A 612 37.77 -30.06 3.79
N ASN A 613 37.33 -29.31 4.81
CA ASN A 613 38.16 -28.96 5.97
C ASN A 613 38.68 -30.19 6.73
N GLU A 614 37.86 -31.25 6.86
CA GLU A 614 38.27 -32.53 7.44
C GLU A 614 39.39 -33.18 6.63
N LEU A 615 39.24 -33.28 5.30
CA LEU A 615 40.25 -33.86 4.42
C LEU A 615 41.53 -33.02 4.31
N VAL A 616 41.43 -31.69 4.43
CA VAL A 616 42.58 -30.79 4.46
C VAL A 616 43.42 -31.03 5.72
N ALA A 617 42.80 -31.35 6.85
CA ALA A 617 43.50 -31.67 8.10
C ALA A 617 44.29 -33.00 8.03
N GLU A 618 43.93 -33.91 7.12
CA GLU A 618 44.59 -35.22 6.96
C GLU A 618 45.92 -35.18 6.18
N GLY A 619 46.24 -34.08 5.47
CA GLY A 619 47.48 -33.99 4.68
C GLY A 619 47.76 -32.63 4.03
N SER A 620 49.04 -32.28 3.89
CA SER A 620 49.52 -30.91 3.65
C SER A 620 50.31 -30.68 2.35
N ASP A 621 50.37 -31.65 1.43
CA ASP A 621 51.14 -31.48 0.20
C ASP A 621 50.32 -30.77 -0.89
N TRP A 622 50.52 -29.45 -1.00
CA TRP A 622 49.91 -28.59 -1.99
C TRP A 622 50.92 -28.16 -3.06
N ALA A 623 50.56 -28.27 -4.34
CA ALA A 623 51.39 -27.81 -5.47
C ALA A 623 51.35 -26.29 -5.69
N MET A 624 50.55 -25.56 -4.91
CA MET A 624 50.30 -24.13 -5.07
C MET A 624 51.59 -23.32 -5.00
N GLU A 625 51.75 -22.37 -5.94
CA GLU A 625 52.87 -21.45 -5.96
C GLU A 625 52.79 -20.50 -4.76
N LYS A 626 53.93 -20.29 -4.08
CA LYS A 626 54.00 -19.46 -2.86
C LYS A 626 53.50 -18.03 -3.05
N GLU A 627 53.77 -17.45 -4.22
CA GLU A 627 53.40 -16.07 -4.55
C GLU A 627 51.98 -15.93 -5.11
N TRP A 628 51.27 -17.04 -5.36
CA TRP A 628 50.00 -17.01 -6.07
C TRP A 628 48.95 -16.12 -5.38
N SER A 629 48.79 -16.26 -4.06
CA SER A 629 47.80 -15.47 -3.31
C SER A 629 48.13 -13.97 -3.35
N HIS A 630 49.43 -13.61 -3.28
CA HIS A 630 49.88 -12.23 -3.42
C HIS A 630 49.61 -11.67 -4.83
N ILE A 631 49.87 -12.45 -5.87
CA ILE A 631 49.58 -12.08 -7.27
C ILE A 631 48.08 -11.89 -7.48
N ALA A 632 47.26 -12.82 -6.97
CA ALA A 632 45.81 -12.78 -7.11
C ALA A 632 45.22 -11.54 -6.41
N HIS A 633 45.61 -11.28 -5.16
CA HIS A 633 45.18 -10.10 -4.41
C HIS A 633 45.67 -8.79 -5.05
N GLY A 634 46.95 -8.74 -5.47
CA GLY A 634 47.56 -7.58 -6.12
C GLY A 634 46.85 -7.15 -7.42
N SER A 635 46.15 -8.07 -8.09
CA SER A 635 45.38 -7.75 -9.30
C SER A 635 44.24 -6.75 -9.05
N ILE A 636 43.69 -6.70 -7.81
CA ILE A 636 42.67 -5.71 -7.42
C ILE A 636 43.28 -4.31 -7.42
N GLY A 637 44.45 -4.15 -6.82
CA GLY A 637 45.18 -2.89 -6.76
C GLY A 637 45.58 -2.38 -8.14
N ALA A 638 46.05 -3.30 -9.01
CA ALA A 638 46.38 -2.97 -10.40
C ALA A 638 45.16 -2.43 -11.18
N MET A 639 44.02 -3.11 -11.09
CA MET A 639 42.76 -2.66 -11.71
C MET A 639 42.32 -1.29 -11.18
N ARG A 640 42.39 -1.07 -9.86
CA ARG A 640 42.05 0.22 -9.24
C ARG A 640 42.98 1.34 -9.69
N ALA A 641 44.28 1.08 -9.78
CA ALA A 641 45.27 2.06 -10.23
C ALA A 641 45.05 2.50 -11.68
N GLU A 642 44.76 1.54 -12.58
CA GLU A 642 44.41 1.83 -13.97
C GLU A 642 43.16 2.70 -14.08
N THR A 643 42.12 2.35 -13.31
CA THR A 643 40.85 3.10 -13.30
C THR A 643 41.03 4.50 -12.70
N ALA A 644 41.84 4.64 -11.66
CA ALA A 644 42.15 5.93 -11.02
C ALA A 644 42.93 6.86 -11.96
N ALA A 645 43.89 6.35 -12.72
CA ALA A 645 44.67 7.15 -13.67
C ALA A 645 43.79 7.83 -14.73
N ALA A 646 42.71 7.16 -15.17
CA ALA A 646 41.73 7.76 -16.08
C ALA A 646 40.95 8.92 -15.44
N ALA A 647 40.62 8.81 -14.15
CA ALA A 647 39.97 9.88 -13.40
C ALA A 647 40.90 11.07 -13.15
N ASP A 648 42.18 10.82 -12.84
CA ASP A 648 43.19 11.87 -12.66
C ASP A 648 43.40 12.69 -13.93
N LEU A 649 43.35 12.03 -15.10
CA LEU A 649 43.41 12.74 -16.38
C LEU A 649 42.21 13.67 -16.58
N ALA A 650 41.00 13.22 -16.21
CA ALA A 650 39.79 14.04 -16.27
C ALA A 650 39.85 15.22 -15.29
N ALA A 651 40.41 15.02 -14.10
CA ALA A 651 40.53 16.04 -13.05
C ALA A 651 41.53 17.17 -13.37
N ARG A 652 42.37 17.03 -14.40
CA ARG A 652 43.31 18.07 -14.86
C ARG A 652 42.62 19.27 -15.52
N ASP A 653 41.35 19.13 -15.92
CA ASP A 653 40.54 20.22 -16.43
C ASP A 653 39.58 20.73 -15.33
N PRO A 654 39.86 21.88 -14.70
CA PRO A 654 39.01 22.43 -13.65
C PRO A 654 37.61 22.85 -14.12
N ALA A 655 37.38 22.96 -15.43
CA ALA A 655 36.07 23.28 -16.00
C ALA A 655 35.16 22.04 -16.09
N ARG A 656 35.72 20.84 -15.96
CA ARG A 656 34.98 19.57 -16.03
C ARG A 656 34.34 19.25 -14.67
N PRO A 657 33.07 18.79 -14.63
CA PRO A 657 32.47 18.32 -13.39
C PRO A 657 33.23 17.11 -12.82
N MET A 658 32.97 16.80 -11.54
CA MET A 658 33.65 15.70 -10.85
C MET A 658 33.41 14.35 -11.53
N HIS A 659 34.47 13.55 -11.69
CA HIS A 659 34.35 12.19 -12.19
C HIS A 659 33.84 11.25 -11.08
N SER A 660 32.95 10.29 -11.40
CA SER A 660 32.38 9.40 -10.37
C SER A 660 33.40 8.57 -9.60
N ILE A 661 34.57 8.28 -10.17
CA ILE A 661 35.66 7.63 -9.41
C ILE A 661 36.16 8.48 -8.25
N GLN A 662 36.23 9.81 -8.40
CA GLN A 662 36.59 10.70 -7.30
C GLN A 662 35.53 10.66 -6.19
N LEU A 663 34.26 10.49 -6.57
CA LEU A 663 33.18 10.23 -5.62
C LEU A 663 33.40 8.90 -4.88
N MET A 664 33.67 7.80 -5.60
CA MET A 664 33.89 6.50 -4.95
C MET A 664 35.13 6.47 -4.05
N GLN A 665 36.20 7.19 -4.42
CA GLN A 665 37.40 7.39 -3.60
C GLN A 665 37.05 8.08 -2.29
N ALA A 666 36.38 9.23 -2.36
CA ALA A 666 35.99 9.98 -1.17
C ALA A 666 35.04 9.17 -0.26
N LEU A 667 34.13 8.38 -0.84
CA LEU A 667 33.27 7.47 -0.09
C LEU A 667 34.07 6.34 0.58
N ALA A 668 35.02 5.72 -0.13
CA ALA A 668 35.88 4.68 0.45
C ALA A 668 36.67 5.19 1.67
N ASP A 669 37.14 6.44 1.60
CA ASP A 669 37.94 7.05 2.67
C ASP A 669 37.12 7.46 3.90
N CYS A 670 35.86 7.86 3.71
CA CYS A 670 35.06 8.45 4.80
C CYS A 670 33.98 7.53 5.39
N LEU A 671 33.59 6.46 4.68
CA LEU A 671 32.56 5.55 5.18
C LEU A 671 33.12 4.60 6.26
N PRO A 672 32.37 4.36 7.35
CA PRO A 672 32.73 3.32 8.31
C PRO A 672 32.95 1.97 7.65
N ARG A 673 33.92 1.20 8.15
CA ARG A 673 34.32 -0.09 7.55
C ARG A 673 33.16 -1.08 7.42
N ASP A 674 32.26 -1.09 8.40
CA ASP A 674 31.09 -1.98 8.50
C ASP A 674 29.82 -1.44 7.80
N THR A 675 29.96 -0.36 7.03
CA THR A 675 28.87 0.20 6.21
C THR A 675 28.38 -0.82 5.19
N ILE A 676 27.06 -0.97 5.09
CA ILE A 676 26.39 -1.68 4.00
C ILE A 676 26.16 -0.70 2.85
N LYS A 677 26.80 -0.95 1.71
CA LYS A 677 26.65 -0.15 0.50
C LYS A 677 25.70 -0.86 -0.45
N ILE A 678 24.58 -0.21 -0.75
CA ILE A 678 23.65 -0.66 -1.79
C ILE A 678 23.95 0.12 -3.06
N VAL A 679 24.07 -0.56 -4.18
CA VAL A 679 24.60 0.02 -5.42
C VAL A 679 23.62 -0.19 -6.56
N ASP A 680 23.32 0.87 -7.31
CA ASP A 680 22.36 0.87 -8.41
C ASP A 680 22.75 1.87 -9.53
N GLY A 681 22.16 1.71 -10.71
CA GLY A 681 22.46 2.43 -11.94
C GLY A 681 23.49 1.72 -12.82
N GLY A 682 23.91 2.39 -13.90
CA GLY A 682 24.92 1.88 -14.83
C GLY A 682 26.33 2.19 -14.35
N TYR A 683 26.88 3.33 -14.78
CA TYR A 683 28.23 3.75 -14.39
C TYR A 683 28.42 3.98 -12.89
N SER A 684 27.42 4.53 -12.20
CA SER A 684 27.43 4.63 -10.73
C SER A 684 27.71 3.28 -10.08
N ALA A 685 27.06 2.21 -10.57
CA ALA A 685 27.26 0.88 -10.06
C ALA A 685 28.60 0.27 -10.45
N ALA A 686 29.00 0.41 -11.71
CA ALA A 686 30.28 -0.09 -12.20
C ALA A 686 31.45 0.48 -11.39
N PHE A 687 31.49 1.80 -11.19
CA PHE A 687 32.54 2.45 -10.42
C PHE A 687 32.49 2.07 -8.92
N ALA A 688 31.30 2.00 -8.33
CA ALA A 688 31.14 1.63 -6.93
C ALA A 688 31.62 0.19 -6.66
N ILE A 689 31.25 -0.78 -7.50
CA ILE A 689 31.64 -2.19 -7.31
C ILE A 689 33.16 -2.38 -7.43
N GLN A 690 33.83 -1.61 -8.29
CA GLN A 690 35.29 -1.64 -8.45
C GLN A 690 36.05 -1.08 -7.26
N TYR A 691 35.57 0.04 -6.71
CA TYR A 691 36.34 0.83 -5.75
C TYR A 691 35.96 0.58 -4.29
N LEU A 692 34.69 0.25 -4.02
CA LEU A 692 34.20 0.08 -2.67
C LEU A 692 34.39 -1.36 -2.18
N ASP A 693 34.94 -1.48 -0.97
CA ASP A 693 35.21 -2.76 -0.33
C ASP A 693 34.00 -3.27 0.47
N ALA A 694 33.73 -4.56 0.35
CA ALA A 694 32.82 -5.29 1.21
C ALA A 694 33.60 -5.91 2.37
N CYS A 695 33.32 -5.38 3.56
CA CYS A 695 34.03 -5.73 4.79
C CYS A 695 33.16 -6.47 5.80
N VAL A 696 31.89 -6.67 5.45
CA VAL A 696 30.87 -7.49 6.10
C VAL A 696 30.12 -8.26 5.00
N PRO A 697 29.52 -9.43 5.28
CA PRO A 697 28.78 -10.19 4.28
C PRO A 697 27.67 -9.37 3.61
N GLY A 698 27.67 -9.32 2.27
CA GLY A 698 26.74 -8.48 1.50
C GLY A 698 27.00 -6.97 1.66
N GLY A 699 28.16 -6.57 2.21
CA GLY A 699 28.52 -5.18 2.49
C GLY A 699 28.63 -4.29 1.25
N VAL A 700 28.71 -4.89 0.06
CA VAL A 700 28.44 -4.24 -1.23
C VAL A 700 27.41 -5.10 -1.96
N THR A 701 26.16 -4.63 -2.01
CA THR A 701 25.05 -5.33 -2.65
C THR A 701 24.54 -4.53 -3.83
N TRP A 702 24.19 -5.21 -4.91
CA TRP A 702 23.69 -4.63 -6.15
C TRP A 702 22.58 -5.52 -6.72
N VAL A 703 22.00 -5.11 -7.84
CA VAL A 703 20.84 -5.79 -8.45
C VAL A 703 21.09 -7.26 -8.87
N GLY A 704 22.35 -7.64 -9.10
CA GLY A 704 22.70 -8.99 -9.54
C GLY A 704 22.31 -9.25 -10.99
N SER A 705 21.99 -10.51 -11.31
CA SER A 705 21.94 -10.98 -12.71
C SER A 705 20.80 -10.38 -13.54
N THR A 706 19.75 -9.82 -12.94
CA THR A 706 18.59 -9.27 -13.66
C THR A 706 18.83 -7.89 -14.24
N GLY A 707 19.79 -7.12 -13.71
CA GLY A 707 20.05 -5.75 -14.16
C GLY A 707 18.88 -4.78 -13.93
N HIS A 708 17.93 -5.12 -13.06
CA HIS A 708 16.75 -4.31 -12.74
C HIS A 708 17.10 -2.95 -12.08
N ILE A 709 17.18 -1.89 -12.88
CA ILE A 709 17.50 -0.54 -12.37
C ILE A 709 16.34 -0.01 -11.50
N GLY A 710 16.66 0.67 -10.39
CA GLY A 710 15.67 1.26 -9.48
C GLY A 710 15.41 0.43 -8.22
N VAL A 711 16.23 -0.60 -7.96
CA VAL A 711 16.16 -1.43 -6.75
C VAL A 711 16.77 -0.76 -5.52
N GLY A 712 17.69 0.18 -5.72
CA GLY A 712 18.65 0.60 -4.70
C GLY A 712 18.00 1.14 -3.44
N LEU A 713 16.93 1.92 -3.55
CA LEU A 713 16.27 2.49 -2.38
C LEU A 713 15.47 1.44 -1.60
N GLY A 714 14.78 0.54 -2.29
CA GLY A 714 14.10 -0.59 -1.67
C GLY A 714 15.09 -1.52 -0.93
N PHE A 715 16.24 -1.78 -1.54
CA PHE A 715 17.28 -2.59 -0.91
C PHE A 715 17.92 -1.90 0.30
N ALA A 716 18.15 -0.59 0.24
CA ALA A 716 18.68 0.17 1.37
C ALA A 716 17.71 0.19 2.57
N ILE A 717 16.42 0.38 2.31
CA ILE A 717 15.39 0.31 3.35
C ILE A 717 15.34 -1.09 3.97
N GLY A 718 15.32 -2.15 3.15
CA GLY A 718 15.36 -3.53 3.62
C GLY A 718 16.62 -3.85 4.45
N ALA A 719 17.79 -3.36 4.02
CA ALA A 719 19.05 -3.49 4.76
C ALA A 719 19.02 -2.76 6.11
N LYS A 720 18.50 -1.53 6.15
CA LYS A 720 18.41 -0.75 7.38
C LYS A 720 17.42 -1.36 8.37
N LEU A 721 16.33 -1.95 7.89
CA LEU A 721 15.40 -2.71 8.73
C LEU A 721 16.03 -4.00 9.29
N ALA A 722 16.88 -4.67 8.51
CA ALA A 722 17.60 -5.87 8.94
C ALA A 722 18.75 -5.57 9.92
N HIS A 723 19.42 -4.44 9.73
CA HIS A 723 20.56 -3.98 10.52
C HIS A 723 20.39 -2.52 10.97
N PRO A 724 19.54 -2.24 11.97
CA PRO A 724 19.24 -0.87 12.42
C PRO A 724 20.47 -0.10 12.89
N ASP A 725 21.46 -0.80 13.45
CA ASP A 725 22.67 -0.20 14.03
C ASP A 725 23.80 -0.01 13.01
N HIS A 726 23.73 -0.66 11.84
CA HIS A 726 24.74 -0.48 10.81
C HIS A 726 24.49 0.80 9.99
N PRO A 727 25.55 1.50 9.56
CA PRO A 727 25.45 2.51 8.52
C PRO A 727 25.00 1.87 7.21
N VAL A 728 24.00 2.47 6.55
CA VAL A 728 23.50 2.03 5.24
C VAL A 728 23.58 3.21 4.27
N VAL A 729 24.26 2.97 3.15
CA VAL A 729 24.43 3.99 2.09
C VAL A 729 23.99 3.40 0.76
N ALA A 730 22.97 3.98 0.14
CA ALA A 730 22.60 3.72 -1.25
C ALA A 730 23.42 4.62 -2.17
N ILE A 731 24.06 4.06 -3.20
CA ILE A 731 24.89 4.77 -4.18
C ILE A 731 24.27 4.51 -5.55
N MET A 732 23.66 5.54 -6.13
CA MET A 732 22.75 5.40 -7.26
C MET A 732 23.02 6.46 -8.32
N GLY A 733 22.74 6.17 -9.59
CA GLY A 733 22.64 7.20 -10.63
C GLY A 733 21.31 7.96 -10.53
N ASP A 734 21.23 9.17 -11.08
CA ASP A 734 20.00 9.99 -11.08
C ASP A 734 18.82 9.29 -11.78
N GLY A 735 19.07 8.63 -12.91
CA GLY A 735 18.04 7.83 -13.59
C GLY A 735 17.52 6.67 -12.73
N ALA A 736 18.40 5.96 -12.04
CA ALA A 736 18.01 4.87 -11.15
C ALA A 736 17.18 5.39 -9.97
N PHE A 737 17.61 6.51 -9.37
CA PHE A 737 16.86 7.17 -8.30
C PHE A 737 15.48 7.63 -8.79
N GLY A 738 15.36 8.12 -10.02
CA GLY A 738 14.07 8.52 -10.60
C GLY A 738 12.99 7.43 -10.60
N LEU A 739 13.38 6.14 -10.65
CA LEU A 739 12.46 5.00 -10.63
C LEU A 739 11.96 4.64 -9.23
N CYS A 740 12.68 5.04 -8.18
CA CYS A 740 12.41 4.61 -6.81
C CYS A 740 12.33 5.75 -5.78
N GLY A 741 12.60 6.99 -6.18
CA GLY A 741 12.88 8.11 -5.26
C GLY A 741 11.75 8.42 -4.30
N MET A 742 10.50 8.10 -4.65
CA MET A 742 9.35 8.27 -3.75
C MET A 742 9.37 7.32 -2.55
N GLU A 743 10.16 6.24 -2.56
CA GLU A 743 10.37 5.42 -1.37
C GLU A 743 11.26 6.11 -0.32
N PHE A 744 11.84 7.28 -0.63
CA PHE A 744 12.50 8.11 0.38
C PHE A 744 11.48 8.57 1.44
N ASP A 745 10.25 8.86 1.02
CA ASP A 745 9.14 9.11 1.94
C ASP A 745 8.87 7.91 2.86
N THR A 746 8.97 6.67 2.35
CA THR A 746 8.86 5.46 3.17
C THR A 746 9.95 5.40 4.23
N ALA A 747 11.20 5.71 3.89
CA ALA A 747 12.29 5.79 4.87
C ALA A 747 12.03 6.86 5.94
N VAL A 748 11.47 8.01 5.57
CA VAL A 748 11.10 9.09 6.51
C VAL A 748 9.97 8.65 7.45
N ARG A 749 8.86 8.11 6.91
CA ARG A 749 7.70 7.66 7.71
C ARG A 749 8.06 6.56 8.70
N HIS A 750 9.00 5.70 8.35
CA HIS A 750 9.48 4.59 9.20
C HIS A 750 10.71 4.93 10.03
N HIS A 751 11.17 6.20 10.01
CA HIS A 751 12.31 6.71 10.77
C HIS A 751 13.59 5.89 10.57
N LEU A 752 13.98 5.67 9.31
CA LEU A 752 15.12 4.83 8.94
C LEU A 752 16.33 5.69 8.52
N PRO A 753 17.27 6.03 9.43
CA PRO A 753 18.41 6.87 9.09
C PRO A 753 19.39 6.11 8.19
N MET A 754 19.32 6.41 6.91
CA MET A 754 20.18 5.91 5.84
C MET A 754 20.54 7.06 4.89
N ILE A 755 21.65 6.93 4.17
CA ILE A 755 22.12 7.97 3.23
C ILE A 755 21.93 7.47 1.80
N VAL A 756 21.41 8.31 0.93
CA VAL A 756 21.34 8.10 -0.51
C VAL A 756 22.30 9.07 -1.18
N VAL A 757 23.35 8.56 -1.80
CA VAL A 757 24.30 9.32 -2.60
C VAL A 757 23.93 9.15 -4.06
N ILE A 758 23.58 10.25 -4.71
CA ILE A 758 23.18 10.26 -6.12
C ILE A 758 24.35 10.78 -6.95
N ALA A 759 24.94 9.93 -7.79
CA ALA A 759 25.87 10.33 -8.84
C ALA A 759 25.03 10.89 -10.01
N ASN A 760 24.83 12.20 -10.01
CA ASN A 760 23.91 12.90 -10.88
C ASN A 760 24.64 13.43 -12.12
N ASP A 761 24.55 12.69 -13.21
CA ASP A 761 25.13 13.04 -14.51
C ASP A 761 24.08 13.53 -15.52
N ALA A 762 22.85 13.75 -15.03
CA ALA A 762 21.69 14.23 -15.78
C ALA A 762 21.32 13.33 -16.97
N GLY A 763 21.56 12.02 -16.87
CA GLY A 763 21.20 11.08 -17.92
C GLY A 763 21.38 9.60 -17.61
N TRP A 764 21.00 8.79 -18.59
CA TRP A 764 21.30 7.36 -18.65
C TRP A 764 22.72 7.17 -19.19
N GLY A 765 23.73 7.55 -18.39
CA GLY A 765 25.12 7.73 -18.81
C GLY A 765 25.73 6.56 -19.59
N GLU A 766 25.52 5.33 -19.13
CA GLU A 766 26.01 4.12 -19.82
C GLU A 766 25.38 3.95 -21.21
N THR A 767 24.06 4.12 -21.32
CA THR A 767 23.33 4.02 -22.58
C THR A 767 23.67 5.18 -23.52
N ARG A 768 23.86 6.38 -22.98
CA ARG A 768 24.30 7.58 -23.72
C ARG A 768 25.67 7.33 -24.36
N ASP A 769 26.64 6.85 -23.59
CA ASP A 769 27.96 6.50 -24.11
C ASP A 769 27.88 5.38 -25.16
N GLY A 770 27.10 4.32 -24.89
CA GLY A 770 26.89 3.22 -25.83
C GLY A 770 26.34 3.68 -27.19
N GLN A 771 25.29 4.52 -27.18
CA GLN A 771 24.72 5.09 -28.41
C GLN A 771 25.75 5.92 -29.17
N ARG A 772 26.46 6.81 -28.46
CA ARG A 772 27.45 7.70 -29.06
C ARG A 772 28.61 6.92 -29.68
N ARG A 773 29.13 5.90 -29.00
CA ARG A 773 30.21 5.06 -29.53
C ARG A 773 29.79 4.30 -30.80
N ARG A 774 28.55 3.81 -30.83
CA ARG A 774 28.08 2.93 -31.92
C ARG A 774 27.62 3.70 -33.16
N TRP A 775 27.04 4.89 -32.98
CA TRP A 775 26.34 5.62 -34.04
C TRP A 775 26.66 7.13 -34.09
N GLY A 776 27.53 7.64 -33.20
CA GLY A 776 27.91 9.06 -33.13
C GLY A 776 26.93 9.94 -32.35
N ASP A 777 27.29 11.21 -32.18
CA ASP A 777 26.55 12.16 -31.31
C ASP A 777 25.09 12.38 -31.71
N ALA A 778 24.77 12.32 -33.01
CA ALA A 778 23.41 12.50 -33.50
C ALA A 778 22.43 11.40 -33.04
N ALA A 779 22.95 10.26 -32.57
CA ALA A 779 22.16 9.12 -32.10
C ALA A 779 21.90 9.14 -30.58
N VAL A 780 22.39 10.15 -29.86
CA VAL A 780 22.11 10.33 -28.42
C VAL A 780 20.68 10.81 -28.22
N ILE A 781 19.75 9.86 -28.09
CA ILE A 781 18.30 10.11 -28.04
C ILE A 781 17.69 9.29 -26.90
N GLY A 782 16.82 9.92 -26.11
CA GLY A 782 16.10 9.27 -25.00
C GLY A 782 16.95 9.00 -23.75
N THR A 783 18.19 9.51 -23.72
CA THR A 783 19.17 9.23 -22.65
C THR A 783 19.49 10.44 -21.76
N ASN A 784 18.89 11.61 -22.00
CA ASN A 784 19.08 12.81 -21.18
C ASN A 784 17.88 13.03 -20.24
N LEU A 785 18.15 13.20 -18.94
CA LEU A 785 17.14 13.34 -17.88
C LEU A 785 17.06 14.75 -17.28
N GLY A 786 18.13 15.54 -17.39
CA GLY A 786 18.22 16.90 -16.87
C GLY A 786 18.80 16.98 -15.44
N PRO A 787 19.42 18.11 -15.04
CA PRO A 787 20.15 18.24 -13.77
C PRO A 787 19.22 18.50 -12.58
N THR A 788 18.34 17.55 -12.28
CA THR A 788 17.34 17.66 -11.21
C THR A 788 17.99 17.81 -9.83
N ARG A 789 17.38 18.63 -8.95
CA ARG A 789 17.81 18.88 -7.55
C ARG A 789 17.15 17.91 -6.58
N TYR A 790 17.71 16.71 -6.44
CA TYR A 790 17.14 15.67 -5.56
C TYR A 790 17.39 15.96 -4.08
N ASP A 791 18.37 16.80 -3.74
CA ASP A 791 18.56 17.32 -2.39
C ASP A 791 17.34 18.13 -1.90
N GLU A 792 16.68 18.87 -2.80
CA GLU A 792 15.47 19.63 -2.46
C GLU A 792 14.26 18.71 -2.22
N LEU A 793 14.14 17.62 -3.00
CA LEU A 793 13.14 16.57 -2.77
C LEU A 793 13.27 15.97 -1.36
N ALA A 794 14.50 15.69 -0.91
CA ALA A 794 14.76 15.15 0.42
C ALA A 794 14.17 16.04 1.51
N ARG A 795 14.41 17.35 1.41
CA ARG A 795 13.89 18.35 2.36
C ARG A 795 12.37 18.44 2.30
N ALA A 796 11.79 18.41 1.09
CA ALA A 796 10.35 18.46 0.90
C ALA A 796 9.63 17.25 1.53
N LEU A 797 10.28 16.07 1.54
CA LEU A 797 9.76 14.85 2.15
C LEU A 797 10.09 14.73 3.65
N GLY A 798 10.81 15.70 4.24
CA GLY A 798 11.12 15.73 5.68
C GLY A 798 12.44 15.07 6.09
N GLY A 799 13.33 14.78 5.13
CA GLY A 799 14.69 14.27 5.38
C GLY A 799 15.79 15.35 5.24
N TYR A 800 17.04 14.92 5.35
CA TYR A 800 18.22 15.75 5.10
C TYR A 800 18.54 15.78 3.60
N GLY A 801 18.88 16.96 3.07
CA GLY A 801 19.23 17.13 1.66
C GLY A 801 20.40 18.07 1.47
N GLU A 802 21.43 17.62 0.76
CA GLU A 802 22.60 18.44 0.42
C GLU A 802 23.09 18.19 -1.01
N ARG A 803 23.43 19.27 -1.73
CA ARG A 803 24.05 19.23 -3.05
C ARG A 803 25.56 19.36 -2.93
N VAL A 804 26.32 18.53 -3.64
CA VAL A 804 27.79 18.55 -3.69
C VAL A 804 28.26 18.68 -5.14
N GLU A 805 29.20 19.60 -5.40
CA GLU A 805 29.77 19.83 -6.73
C GLU A 805 31.29 19.64 -6.80
N ARG A 806 31.94 19.40 -5.65
CA ARG A 806 33.40 19.26 -5.55
C ARG A 806 33.80 18.05 -4.71
N PRO A 807 34.88 17.33 -5.06
CA PRO A 807 35.33 16.16 -4.30
C PRO A 807 35.58 16.43 -2.83
N GLU A 808 36.20 17.57 -2.49
CA GLU A 808 36.60 17.90 -1.12
C GLU A 808 35.40 18.12 -0.18
N ALA A 809 34.21 18.36 -0.74
CA ALA A 809 32.98 18.56 0.02
C ALA A 809 32.22 17.26 0.35
N ILE A 810 32.58 16.12 -0.26
CA ILE A 810 31.89 14.84 -0.07
C ILE A 810 31.97 14.37 1.39
N ALA A 811 33.19 14.19 1.94
CA ALA A 811 33.35 13.66 3.29
C ALA A 811 32.69 14.56 4.36
N PRO A 812 32.80 15.90 4.31
CA PRO A 812 32.01 16.78 5.18
C PRO A 812 30.48 16.63 5.03
N ALA A 813 29.96 16.46 3.81
CA ALA A 813 28.54 16.29 3.56
C ALA A 813 28.02 14.96 4.13
N ILE A 814 28.75 13.87 3.91
CA ILE A 814 28.42 12.54 4.45
C ILE A 814 28.40 12.56 5.98
N ARG A 815 29.37 13.24 6.61
CA ARG A 815 29.39 13.40 8.07
C ARG A 815 28.15 14.13 8.58
N ARG A 816 27.79 15.29 7.98
CA ARG A 816 26.57 16.02 8.34
C ARG A 816 25.30 15.20 8.13
N ALA A 817 25.25 14.41 7.06
CA ALA A 817 24.13 13.52 6.78
C ALA A 817 23.98 12.46 7.89
N PHE A 818 25.07 11.83 8.35
CA PHE A 818 25.04 10.93 9.49
C PHE A 818 24.64 11.66 10.79
N ASP A 819 25.25 12.81 11.08
CA ASP A 819 25.00 13.60 12.29
C ASP A 819 23.54 14.10 12.38
N SER A 820 22.84 14.22 11.24
CA SER A 820 21.44 14.63 11.21
C SER A 820 20.49 13.63 11.88
N GLY A 821 20.85 12.35 11.91
CA GLY A 821 19.97 11.27 12.38
C GLY A 821 18.70 11.05 11.54
N LEU A 822 18.61 11.67 10.35
CA LEU A 822 17.48 11.56 9.42
C LEU A 822 17.86 10.70 8.21
N PRO A 823 16.88 10.16 7.46
CA PRO A 823 17.13 9.76 6.09
C PRO A 823 17.70 10.95 5.30
N ALA A 824 18.74 10.72 4.51
CA ALA A 824 19.49 11.78 3.83
C ALA A 824 19.66 11.52 2.34
N ILE A 825 19.60 12.58 1.52
CA ILE A 825 20.08 12.58 0.14
C ILE A 825 21.27 13.52 0.03
N VAL A 826 22.39 12.98 -0.47
CA VAL A 826 23.56 13.76 -0.92
C VAL A 826 23.59 13.67 -2.43
N ASP A 827 23.13 14.73 -3.09
CA ASP A 827 23.03 14.83 -4.54
C ASP A 827 24.35 15.37 -5.11
N VAL A 828 25.09 14.53 -5.82
CA VAL A 828 26.46 14.79 -6.23
C VAL A 828 26.50 15.03 -7.74
N ARG A 829 26.86 16.24 -8.16
CA ARG A 829 27.03 16.55 -9.58
C ARG A 829 28.26 15.82 -10.13
N THR A 830 28.03 14.90 -11.06
CA THR A 830 29.09 14.17 -11.76
C THR A 830 29.14 14.53 -13.23
N ASP A 831 30.27 14.21 -13.86
CA ASP A 831 30.51 14.51 -15.27
C ASP A 831 29.58 13.70 -16.21
N PRO A 832 28.76 14.35 -17.05
CA PRO A 832 27.92 13.67 -18.03
C PRO A 832 28.72 12.91 -19.09
N GLU A 833 29.98 13.28 -19.30
CA GLU A 833 30.85 12.71 -20.33
C GLU A 833 31.83 11.65 -19.77
N GLN A 834 31.62 11.23 -18.52
CA GLN A 834 32.42 10.18 -17.89
C GLN A 834 32.24 8.82 -18.57
N ARG A 835 33.28 7.99 -18.53
CA ARG A 835 33.30 6.66 -19.15
C ARG A 835 33.96 5.66 -18.23
N SER A 836 33.40 4.45 -18.19
CA SER A 836 34.02 3.33 -17.46
C SER A 836 34.63 2.32 -18.43
N ALA A 837 35.96 2.19 -18.42
CA ALA A 837 36.67 1.14 -19.15
C ALA A 837 36.22 -0.28 -18.72
N ALA A 838 35.78 -0.39 -17.46
CA ALA A 838 35.26 -1.61 -16.86
C ALA A 838 33.92 -2.05 -17.41
N VAL A 839 33.18 -1.15 -18.06
CA VAL A 839 31.92 -1.47 -18.75
C VAL A 839 32.22 -1.72 -20.22
N THR A 840 33.07 -0.90 -20.85
CA THR A 840 33.41 -1.04 -22.28
C THR A 840 34.23 -2.29 -22.62
N GLY A 841 34.90 -2.91 -21.66
CA GLY A 841 35.75 -4.10 -21.86
C GLY A 841 35.10 -5.45 -21.50
N LEU A 842 33.83 -5.48 -21.08
CA LEU A 842 33.21 -6.73 -20.63
C LEU A 842 32.63 -7.53 -21.81
N PRO A 843 33.01 -8.81 -21.98
CA PRO A 843 32.68 -9.62 -23.15
C PRO A 843 31.20 -9.98 -23.33
N TRP A 844 30.29 -9.47 -22.49
CA TRP A 844 28.84 -9.72 -22.55
C TRP A 844 28.02 -8.48 -22.90
N ILE A 845 28.64 -7.30 -23.06
CA ILE A 845 28.04 -6.28 -23.91
C ILE A 845 28.19 -6.84 -25.32
N VAL A 846 27.11 -7.41 -25.84
CA VAL A 846 27.03 -7.88 -27.23
C VAL A 846 27.17 -6.63 -28.09
N GLU A 847 28.39 -6.36 -28.58
CA GLU A 847 28.65 -5.36 -29.62
C GLU A 847 28.04 -5.76 -30.97
#